data_AF-A0A6G7WXI4-F1
#
_entry.id   AF-A0A6G7WXI4-F1
#
_cell.length_a   1.000
_cell.length_b   1.000
_cell.length_c   1.000
_cell.angle_alpha   90.00
_cell.angle_beta   90.00
_cell.angle_gamma   90.00
#
_symmetry.space_group_name_H-M   'P 1'
#
loop_
_entity.id
_entity.type
_entity.pdbx_description
1 polymer ?
#
loop_
_entity_poly.entity_id
_entity_poly.type
_entity_poly.pdbx_seq_one_letter_code
_entity_poly.pdbx_strand_id
1 'polypeptide(L)'
;MNNRDLMLKGKFGLEKENLRVDSNGRLSGTKHPSEFGESNIYITRDFSESQIEMVTPPCDSIEEAYDFLTNIQSVVEQTLTDEYLWPQSNPPILPDDEMISIADYDDENKKEYRSYLNKKYGSKRSVISGIHLNMSFDEEYIEKLYRETNTKIEYNVFKNALYLKIAKHFLFNRWLMIYLLAAGPVFHSSYIKQCVDISERTEDGDCSYSGLRTLRNSVCGYRNEEHFTLDFSTKDLYEQSVMDLIVNKEISTESELYSAVRVRKDSSGDYEYLELRFIDINPLYANGVSINDLKLLHLFMVYFASMKDFDFTSDLQTIASINQDSISRIFDTDKIVGSNKEPIEFIEEGEKLLNDMQIYFNNKISSEYDHKVIIEEAKMRLVDQSKSYSTIIKDAISSTNYIDYHMNIAKILKDKVFANPTHMKGLEGMELSTTILIQSAIKRGLEFEVIDRAENFLRIRDIKTNKTEYIKEATKTSLDNYSSVLMMENKKVTKMVLDENAIKTPQGYSVSNIGHAVDLLDSGKLPERIVIKPNNTNFGIGITIFENMYTREDLIKAIELALKEDETVLLEEFIPGKEYRFLIIDGIVQGILFRRAASVLGDGINTISKLVEIKNQNPLRGHGYTKPLEQIKIDNTVVSYLSESELMPSSIPDKDQRVYLRKNSNISTGGDSIDVTELIHPSYIEVAEKAARAMNVSITGVDMIIFDYAQTANMCNYAIIEMNFNPAIHIHCFPYKGTQRKIGDTVLDAIFG
;
A
#
# COMPACT_ATOMS: atom_id res chain seq x y z
N MET A 1 7.00 -17.22 27.96
CA MET A 1 5.98 -16.36 27.34
C MET A 1 4.77 -16.29 28.25
N ASN A 2 4.19 -15.11 28.44
CA ASN A 2 3.07 -14.91 29.36
C ASN A 2 1.83 -15.63 28.79
N ASN A 3 1.41 -16.74 29.39
CA ASN A 3 0.29 -17.61 28.91
C ASN A 3 -1.11 -16.95 29.07
N ARG A 4 -1.15 -15.63 29.30
CA ARG A 4 -2.37 -14.84 29.49
C ARG A 4 -2.98 -14.40 28.18
N ASP A 5 -2.15 -14.12 27.17
CA ASP A 5 -2.59 -13.51 25.92
C ASP A 5 -2.78 -14.52 24.78
N LEU A 6 -2.67 -15.83 25.07
CA LEU A 6 -2.91 -16.90 24.10
C LEU A 6 -4.29 -16.79 23.43
N MET A 7 -5.30 -16.32 24.17
CA MET A 7 -6.66 -16.14 23.64
C MET A 7 -6.78 -15.03 22.59
N LEU A 8 -5.77 -14.17 22.47
CA LEU A 8 -5.71 -13.09 21.47
C LEU A 8 -4.87 -13.48 20.26
N LYS A 9 -4.28 -14.68 20.24
CA LYS A 9 -3.56 -15.17 19.06
C LYS A 9 -4.53 -15.79 18.06
N GLY A 10 -4.24 -15.60 16.79
CA GLY A 10 -5.05 -16.07 15.69
C GLY A 10 -4.49 -15.60 14.36
N LYS A 11 -5.18 -15.94 13.27
CA LYS A 11 -4.95 -15.33 11.96
C LYS A 11 -6.05 -14.32 11.67
N PHE A 12 -5.70 -13.20 11.06
CA PHE A 12 -6.61 -12.11 10.73
C PHE A 12 -6.49 -11.76 9.25
N GLY A 13 -7.61 -11.61 8.56
CA GLY A 13 -7.66 -11.13 7.18
C GLY A 13 -8.74 -10.06 7.04
N LEU A 14 -8.51 -9.12 6.12
CA LEU A 14 -9.47 -8.08 5.78
C LEU A 14 -9.81 -8.16 4.30
N GLU A 15 -11.09 -8.03 4.00
CA GLU A 15 -11.59 -7.77 2.65
C GLU A 15 -12.28 -6.40 2.68
N LYS A 16 -12.03 -5.57 1.68
CA LYS A 16 -12.65 -4.25 1.57
C LYS A 16 -13.07 -3.98 0.14
N GLU A 17 -14.36 -3.73 -0.02
CA GLU A 17 -14.95 -3.33 -1.28
C GLU A 17 -14.94 -1.79 -1.37
N ASN A 18 -14.69 -1.24 -2.56
CA ASN A 18 -14.87 0.18 -2.85
C ASN A 18 -15.43 0.36 -4.24
N LEU A 19 -16.32 1.34 -4.42
CA LEU A 19 -16.74 1.77 -5.74
C LEU A 19 -15.72 2.76 -6.31
N ARG A 20 -15.34 2.59 -7.57
CA ARG A 20 -14.59 3.58 -8.35
C ARG A 20 -15.57 4.64 -8.86
N VAL A 21 -15.21 5.91 -8.69
CA VAL A 21 -16.05 7.06 -9.10
C VAL A 21 -15.25 8.10 -9.87
N ASP A 22 -15.95 8.87 -10.71
CA ASP A 22 -15.39 10.06 -11.36
C ASP A 22 -15.18 11.21 -10.37
N SER A 23 -14.59 12.33 -10.83
CA SER A 23 -14.34 13.52 -10.00
C SER A 23 -15.60 14.21 -9.45
N ASN A 24 -16.78 13.82 -9.91
CA ASN A 24 -18.10 14.34 -9.53
C ASN A 24 -18.91 13.34 -8.67
N GLY A 25 -18.31 12.22 -8.25
CA GLY A 25 -18.99 11.21 -7.45
C GLY A 25 -20.04 10.42 -8.24
N ARG A 26 -19.88 10.26 -9.55
CA ARG A 26 -20.66 9.28 -10.34
C ARG A 26 -19.93 7.95 -10.39
N LEU A 27 -20.67 6.86 -10.26
CA LEU A 27 -20.12 5.52 -10.45
C LEU A 27 -19.38 5.44 -11.78
N SER A 28 -18.15 4.95 -11.74
CA SER A 28 -17.36 4.79 -12.96
C SER A 28 -18.03 3.79 -13.91
N GLY A 29 -17.90 4.05 -15.22
CA GLY A 29 -18.24 3.08 -16.27
C GLY A 29 -17.01 2.49 -16.97
N THR A 30 -15.80 2.73 -16.45
CA THR A 30 -14.57 2.21 -17.05
C THR A 30 -14.34 0.75 -16.63
N LYS A 31 -13.57 0.00 -17.42
CA LYS A 31 -13.17 -1.37 -17.08
C LYS A 31 -12.25 -1.41 -15.88
N HIS A 32 -12.14 -2.58 -15.26
CA HIS A 32 -11.13 -2.86 -14.26
C HIS A 32 -9.72 -2.56 -14.83
N PRO A 33 -8.86 -1.85 -14.08
CA PRO A 33 -7.52 -1.52 -14.58
C PRO A 33 -6.73 -2.77 -14.98
N SER A 34 -6.27 -2.79 -16.23
CA SER A 34 -5.55 -3.93 -16.80
C SER A 34 -4.28 -4.28 -16.02
N GLU A 35 -3.69 -3.31 -15.34
CA GLU A 35 -2.49 -3.46 -14.51
C GLU A 35 -2.67 -4.44 -13.35
N PHE A 36 -3.91 -4.64 -12.87
CA PHE A 36 -4.16 -5.63 -11.81
C PHE A 36 -4.23 -7.06 -12.36
N GLY A 37 -4.66 -7.24 -13.61
CA GLY A 37 -4.90 -8.55 -14.20
C GLY A 37 -6.07 -9.32 -13.55
N GLU A 38 -6.43 -10.46 -14.13
CA GLU A 38 -7.65 -11.20 -13.73
C GLU A 38 -7.49 -12.10 -12.50
N SER A 39 -6.28 -12.58 -12.23
CA SER A 39 -6.02 -13.57 -11.16
C SER A 39 -5.06 -13.02 -10.11
N ASN A 40 -5.21 -11.73 -9.81
CA ASN A 40 -4.53 -11.09 -8.70
C ASN A 40 -5.16 -11.54 -7.37
N ILE A 41 -4.31 -11.91 -6.40
CA ILE A 41 -4.73 -12.44 -5.10
C ILE A 41 -5.07 -11.36 -4.07
N TYR A 42 -4.68 -10.11 -4.32
CA TYR A 42 -4.88 -8.97 -3.42
C TYR A 42 -5.95 -7.99 -3.90
N ILE A 43 -6.16 -7.90 -5.22
CA ILE A 43 -7.05 -6.92 -5.85
C ILE A 43 -7.92 -7.64 -6.88
N THR A 44 -9.23 -7.56 -6.71
CA THR A 44 -10.22 -8.17 -7.60
C THR A 44 -11.46 -7.28 -7.71
N ARG A 45 -12.59 -7.82 -8.17
CA ARG A 45 -13.89 -7.14 -8.23
C ARG A 45 -14.94 -7.94 -7.45
N ASP A 46 -15.85 -7.28 -6.75
CA ASP A 46 -16.98 -8.01 -6.18
C ASP A 46 -18.08 -8.21 -7.25
N PHE A 47 -19.24 -7.57 -7.13
CA PHE A 47 -20.36 -7.74 -8.06
C PHE A 47 -20.17 -6.96 -9.37
N SER A 48 -19.76 -5.69 -9.27
CA SER A 48 -19.65 -4.76 -10.42
C SER A 48 -18.21 -4.58 -10.88
N GLU A 49 -18.02 -4.29 -12.18
CA GLU A 49 -16.74 -3.91 -12.76
C GLU A 49 -16.13 -2.67 -12.08
N SER A 50 -16.98 -1.82 -11.52
CA SER A 50 -16.61 -0.60 -10.80
C SER A 50 -16.42 -0.82 -9.30
N GLN A 51 -16.71 -2.02 -8.79
CA GLN A 51 -16.59 -2.36 -7.37
C GLN A 51 -15.31 -3.16 -7.14
N ILE A 52 -14.23 -2.45 -6.87
CA ILE A 52 -12.93 -3.07 -6.57
C ILE A 52 -12.98 -3.70 -5.19
N GLU A 53 -12.39 -4.88 -5.05
CA GLU A 53 -12.28 -5.62 -3.79
C GLU A 53 -10.80 -5.83 -3.47
N MET A 54 -10.39 -5.40 -2.29
CA MET A 54 -9.02 -5.51 -1.77
C MET A 54 -8.99 -6.56 -0.67
N VAL A 55 -8.13 -7.56 -0.81
CA VAL A 55 -8.07 -8.73 0.06
C VAL A 55 -6.66 -8.87 0.63
N THR A 56 -6.54 -8.88 1.96
CA THR A 56 -5.24 -9.13 2.62
C THR A 56 -4.96 -10.63 2.70
N PRO A 57 -3.68 -11.05 2.76
CA PRO A 57 -3.36 -12.40 3.20
C PRO A 57 -3.77 -12.60 4.68
N PRO A 58 -3.81 -13.85 5.16
CA PRO A 58 -3.93 -14.13 6.59
C PRO A 58 -2.68 -13.65 7.36
N CYS A 59 -2.85 -12.65 8.22
CA CYS A 59 -1.80 -12.02 9.02
C CYS A 59 -1.82 -12.52 10.47
N ASP A 60 -0.72 -12.35 11.21
CA ASP A 60 -0.58 -12.79 12.60
C ASP A 60 -1.21 -11.82 13.61
N SER A 61 -1.61 -10.64 13.16
CA SER A 61 -2.25 -9.62 13.99
C SER A 61 -3.23 -8.75 13.19
N ILE A 62 -4.11 -8.05 13.91
CA ILE A 62 -5.03 -7.08 13.31
C ILE A 62 -4.26 -5.88 12.76
N GLU A 63 -3.20 -5.45 13.44
CA GLU A 63 -2.28 -4.40 13.02
C GLU A 63 -1.68 -4.71 11.65
N GLU A 64 -1.14 -5.92 11.50
CA GLU A 64 -0.53 -6.35 10.24
C GLU A 64 -1.56 -6.42 9.10
N ALA A 65 -2.75 -6.98 9.34
CA ALA A 65 -3.82 -7.00 8.34
C ALA A 65 -4.27 -5.56 7.98
N TYR A 66 -4.41 -4.68 8.97
CA TYR A 66 -4.80 -3.29 8.77
C TYR A 66 -3.77 -2.50 7.95
N ASP A 67 -2.49 -2.65 8.28
CA ASP A 67 -1.39 -2.01 7.55
C ASP A 67 -1.25 -2.57 6.13
N PHE A 68 -1.43 -3.88 5.96
CA PHE A 68 -1.43 -4.51 4.63
C PHE A 68 -2.59 -3.98 3.78
N LEU A 69 -3.79 -3.82 4.35
CA LEU A 69 -4.92 -3.23 3.64
C LEU A 69 -4.65 -1.77 3.24
N THR A 70 -4.02 -0.96 4.11
CA THR A 70 -3.57 0.40 3.75
C THR A 70 -2.65 0.37 2.53
N ASN A 71 -1.73 -0.58 2.50
CA ASN A 71 -0.75 -0.73 1.43
C ASN A 71 -1.43 -1.12 0.11
N ILE A 72 -2.37 -2.08 0.12
CA ILE A 72 -3.16 -2.43 -1.08
C ILE A 72 -3.94 -1.21 -1.57
N GLN A 73 -4.65 -0.51 -0.69
CA GLN A 73 -5.42 0.68 -1.05
C GLN A 73 -4.52 1.77 -1.67
N SER A 74 -3.30 1.94 -1.14
CA SER A 74 -2.33 2.90 -1.70
C SER A 74 -1.88 2.51 -3.11
N VAL A 75 -1.68 1.22 -3.37
CA VAL A 75 -1.37 0.70 -4.71
C VAL A 75 -2.54 0.93 -5.67
N VAL A 76 -3.78 0.71 -5.21
CA VAL A 76 -4.98 0.97 -6.00
C VAL A 76 -5.07 2.46 -6.35
N GLU A 77 -5.01 3.36 -5.38
CA GLU A 77 -5.10 4.81 -5.59
C GLU A 77 -4.04 5.36 -6.56
N GLN A 78 -2.82 4.81 -6.52
CA GLN A 78 -1.75 5.18 -7.46
C GLN A 78 -1.99 4.68 -8.89
N THR A 79 -2.73 3.58 -9.03
CA THR A 79 -3.03 2.97 -10.32
C THR A 79 -4.23 3.65 -10.99
N LEU A 80 -5.19 4.17 -10.21
CA LEU A 80 -6.32 4.93 -10.71
C LEU A 80 -5.88 6.32 -11.18
N THR A 81 -6.09 6.67 -12.45
CA THR A 81 -5.72 8.01 -12.98
C THR A 81 -6.80 9.04 -12.69
N ASP A 82 -7.97 8.91 -13.33
CA ASP A 82 -9.06 9.89 -13.34
C ASP A 82 -10.25 9.46 -12.46
N GLU A 83 -10.00 8.52 -11.56
CA GLU A 83 -11.00 7.92 -10.69
C GLU A 83 -10.56 8.00 -9.23
N TYR A 84 -11.53 7.88 -8.33
CA TYR A 84 -11.30 7.87 -6.88
C TYR A 84 -11.98 6.65 -6.27
N LEU A 85 -11.47 6.19 -5.12
CA LEU A 85 -12.18 5.22 -4.31
C LEU A 85 -13.26 5.92 -3.47
N TRP A 86 -14.50 5.51 -3.66
CA TRP A 86 -15.63 5.99 -2.88
C TRP A 86 -15.49 5.55 -1.41
N PRO A 87 -15.45 6.49 -0.43
CA PRO A 87 -15.00 6.18 0.92
C PRO A 87 -16.13 5.72 1.87
N GLN A 88 -17.25 5.20 1.35
CA GLN A 88 -18.41 4.85 2.17
C GLN A 88 -19.22 3.68 1.59
N SER A 89 -19.94 2.94 2.46
CA SER A 89 -20.72 1.75 2.08
C SER A 89 -21.94 2.04 1.22
N ASN A 90 -22.67 3.13 1.51
CA ASN A 90 -23.80 3.54 0.71
C ASN A 90 -23.26 4.04 -0.64
N PRO A 91 -23.96 3.77 -1.75
CA PRO A 91 -23.39 4.05 -3.05
C PRO A 91 -23.34 5.56 -3.38
N PRO A 92 -22.44 5.96 -4.31
CA PRO A 92 -22.36 7.30 -4.88
C PRO A 92 -23.56 7.58 -5.80
N ILE A 93 -23.45 8.56 -6.71
CA ILE A 93 -24.47 8.74 -7.75
C ILE A 93 -24.46 7.51 -8.66
N LEU A 94 -25.56 6.77 -8.64
CA LEU A 94 -25.78 5.57 -9.45
C LEU A 94 -26.53 5.92 -10.74
N PRO A 95 -26.20 5.27 -11.87
CA PRO A 95 -27.04 5.32 -13.06
C PRO A 95 -28.28 4.41 -12.86
N ASP A 96 -29.10 4.25 -13.90
CA ASP A 96 -30.15 3.23 -13.91
C ASP A 96 -29.55 1.82 -13.80
N ASP A 97 -30.31 0.86 -13.24
CA ASP A 97 -29.82 -0.49 -12.90
C ASP A 97 -29.19 -1.21 -14.10
N GLU A 98 -29.75 -1.04 -15.30
CA GLU A 98 -29.27 -1.67 -16.54
C GLU A 98 -27.92 -1.13 -17.02
N MET A 99 -27.51 0.04 -16.53
CA MET A 99 -26.25 0.71 -16.90
C MET A 99 -25.11 0.37 -15.94
N ILE A 100 -25.41 -0.25 -14.79
CA ILE A 100 -24.38 -0.72 -13.85
C ILE A 100 -23.74 -1.98 -14.43
N SER A 101 -22.46 -1.89 -14.77
CA SER A 101 -21.72 -3.01 -15.38
C SER A 101 -21.43 -4.10 -14.35
N ILE A 102 -21.88 -5.32 -14.63
CA ILE A 102 -21.47 -6.52 -13.89
C ILE A 102 -20.00 -6.80 -14.17
N ALA A 103 -19.26 -7.29 -13.15
CA ALA A 103 -17.85 -7.63 -13.30
C ALA A 103 -17.61 -8.63 -14.45
N ASP A 104 -16.73 -8.27 -15.39
CA ASP A 104 -16.43 -9.05 -16.58
C ASP A 104 -15.29 -10.05 -16.29
N TYR A 105 -15.63 -11.19 -15.69
CA TYR A 105 -14.67 -12.26 -15.36
C TYR A 105 -14.39 -13.19 -16.53
N ASP A 106 -13.15 -13.66 -16.69
CA ASP A 106 -12.85 -14.74 -17.65
C ASP A 106 -13.57 -16.07 -17.31
N ASP A 107 -13.92 -16.27 -16.03
CA ASP A 107 -14.67 -17.43 -15.54
C ASP A 107 -16.18 -17.26 -15.78
N GLU A 108 -16.74 -18.05 -16.70
CA GLU A 108 -18.17 -18.04 -17.05
C GLU A 108 -19.08 -18.35 -15.85
N ASN A 109 -18.67 -19.20 -14.90
CA ASN A 109 -19.50 -19.49 -13.73
C ASN A 109 -19.65 -18.24 -12.84
N LYS A 110 -18.58 -17.45 -12.72
CA LYS A 110 -18.62 -16.17 -11.98
C LYS A 110 -19.54 -15.15 -12.65
N LYS A 111 -19.57 -15.12 -13.98
CA LYS A 111 -20.46 -14.26 -14.78
C LYS A 111 -21.93 -14.68 -14.66
N GLU A 112 -22.22 -15.97 -14.82
CA GLU A 112 -23.56 -16.52 -14.71
C GLU A 112 -24.14 -16.28 -13.32
N TYR A 113 -23.36 -16.52 -12.26
CA TYR A 113 -23.78 -16.29 -10.88
C TYR A 113 -24.14 -14.82 -10.62
N ARG A 114 -23.31 -13.86 -11.06
CA ARG A 114 -23.62 -12.43 -10.91
C ARG A 114 -24.82 -12.00 -11.75
N SER A 115 -24.99 -12.57 -12.93
CA SER A 115 -26.17 -12.34 -13.76
C SER A 115 -27.45 -12.84 -13.08
N TYR A 116 -27.38 -13.99 -12.41
CA TYR A 116 -28.45 -14.50 -11.56
C TYR A 116 -28.76 -13.54 -10.39
N LEU A 117 -27.72 -13.11 -9.65
CA LEU A 117 -27.90 -12.17 -8.53
C LEU A 117 -28.49 -10.84 -8.98
N ASN A 118 -28.04 -10.30 -10.12
CA ASN A 118 -28.59 -9.07 -10.69
C ASN A 118 -30.09 -9.23 -10.98
N LYS A 119 -30.48 -10.34 -11.61
CA LYS A 119 -31.88 -10.61 -11.92
C LYS A 119 -32.75 -10.74 -10.67
N LYS A 120 -32.20 -11.27 -9.57
CA LYS A 120 -32.93 -11.49 -8.32
C LYS A 120 -33.01 -10.23 -7.44
N TYR A 121 -31.89 -9.53 -7.27
CA TYR A 121 -31.76 -8.45 -6.27
C TYR A 121 -31.59 -7.04 -6.86
N GLY A 122 -31.28 -6.94 -8.16
CA GLY A 122 -30.93 -5.70 -8.84
C GLY A 122 -29.48 -5.26 -8.62
N SER A 123 -28.97 -4.47 -9.57
CA SER A 123 -27.59 -3.97 -9.55
C SER A 123 -27.38 -2.94 -8.45
N LYS A 124 -28.34 -2.04 -8.20
CA LYS A 124 -28.18 -0.95 -7.22
C LYS A 124 -27.96 -1.45 -5.80
N ARG A 125 -28.63 -2.55 -5.42
CA ARG A 125 -28.43 -3.19 -4.10
C ARG A 125 -27.05 -3.84 -4.02
N SER A 126 -26.62 -4.47 -5.11
CA SER A 126 -25.42 -5.31 -5.15
C SER A 126 -24.12 -4.51 -5.17
N VAL A 127 -24.16 -3.21 -5.47
CA VAL A 127 -22.99 -2.31 -5.38
C VAL A 127 -22.77 -1.70 -3.99
N ILE A 128 -23.61 -2.00 -3.00
CA ILE A 128 -23.31 -1.62 -1.60
C ILE A 128 -22.00 -2.31 -1.21
N SER A 129 -21.03 -1.51 -0.80
CA SER A 129 -19.71 -1.99 -0.44
C SER A 129 -19.56 -2.12 1.08
N GLY A 130 -18.65 -2.97 1.54
CA GLY A 130 -18.32 -3.10 2.96
C GLY A 130 -16.92 -3.61 3.25
N ILE A 131 -16.71 -3.90 4.53
CA ILE A 131 -15.50 -4.56 5.01
C ILE A 131 -15.89 -5.91 5.60
N HIS A 132 -15.09 -6.93 5.30
CA HIS A 132 -15.15 -8.22 5.97
C HIS A 132 -13.93 -8.40 6.88
N LEU A 133 -14.17 -8.89 8.10
CA LEU A 133 -13.12 -9.32 9.02
C LEU A 133 -13.11 -10.84 9.10
N ASN A 134 -12.07 -11.44 8.58
CA ASN A 134 -11.78 -12.86 8.67
C ASN A 134 -10.90 -13.12 9.89
N MET A 135 -11.27 -14.07 10.74
CA MET A 135 -10.47 -14.40 11.91
C MET A 135 -10.58 -15.86 12.34
N SER A 136 -9.44 -16.47 12.64
CA SER A 136 -9.34 -17.77 13.29
C SER A 136 -8.74 -17.63 14.68
N PHE A 137 -9.04 -18.57 15.57
CA PHE A 137 -8.31 -18.70 16.82
C PHE A 137 -7.02 -19.50 16.58
N ASP A 138 -5.97 -19.18 17.34
CA ASP A 138 -4.78 -20.01 17.37
C ASP A 138 -5.13 -21.43 17.85
N GLU A 139 -4.57 -22.45 17.17
CA GLU A 139 -4.90 -23.86 17.45
C GLU A 139 -4.54 -24.24 18.89
N GLU A 140 -3.45 -23.70 19.45
CA GLU A 140 -3.06 -23.93 20.85
C GLU A 140 -4.12 -23.40 21.83
N TYR A 141 -4.82 -22.30 21.48
CA TYR A 141 -5.92 -21.78 22.28
C TYR A 141 -7.14 -22.71 22.24
N ILE A 142 -7.53 -23.21 21.06
CA ILE A 142 -8.66 -24.13 20.92
C ILE A 142 -8.36 -25.45 21.67
N GLU A 143 -7.15 -25.99 21.54
CA GLU A 143 -6.71 -27.17 22.29
C GLU A 143 -6.81 -26.97 23.81
N LYS A 144 -6.42 -25.79 24.30
CA LYS A 144 -6.53 -25.46 25.72
C LYS A 144 -7.99 -25.47 26.16
N LEU A 145 -8.89 -24.83 25.41
CA LEU A 145 -10.33 -24.84 25.71
C LEU A 145 -10.90 -26.26 25.70
N TYR A 146 -10.49 -27.10 24.76
CA TYR A 146 -10.91 -28.50 24.69
C TYR A 146 -10.51 -29.28 25.94
N ARG A 147 -9.25 -29.15 26.38
CA ARG A 147 -8.74 -29.81 27.60
C ARG A 147 -9.44 -29.30 28.87
N GLU A 148 -9.67 -28.00 28.97
CA GLU A 148 -10.35 -27.39 30.13
C GLU A 148 -11.84 -27.76 30.21
N THR A 149 -12.51 -27.96 29.06
CA THR A 149 -13.90 -28.42 29.00
C THR A 149 -14.03 -29.86 29.48
N ASN A 150 -12.96 -30.67 29.39
CA ASN A 150 -12.92 -32.09 29.79
C ASN A 150 -14.08 -32.91 29.20
N THR A 151 -14.38 -32.66 27.93
CA THR A 151 -15.43 -33.35 27.18
C THR A 151 -14.94 -34.69 26.63
N LYS A 152 -15.88 -35.58 26.28
CA LYS A 152 -15.60 -36.89 25.66
C LYS A 152 -15.83 -36.90 24.14
N ILE A 153 -16.24 -35.78 23.55
CA ILE A 153 -16.43 -35.66 22.10
C ILE A 153 -15.08 -35.54 21.40
N GLU A 154 -15.02 -35.96 20.14
CA GLU A 154 -13.84 -35.77 19.27
C GLU A 154 -13.45 -34.29 19.16
N TYR A 155 -12.15 -34.01 18.99
CA TYR A 155 -11.63 -32.64 18.95
C TYR A 155 -12.25 -31.80 17.82
N ASN A 156 -12.37 -32.35 16.61
CA ASN A 156 -12.95 -31.62 15.48
C ASN A 156 -14.44 -31.31 15.72
N VAL A 157 -15.17 -32.22 16.38
CA VAL A 157 -16.58 -31.98 16.77
C VAL A 157 -16.66 -30.84 17.79
N PHE A 158 -15.72 -30.76 18.73
CA PHE A 158 -15.61 -29.63 19.65
C PHE A 158 -15.27 -28.32 18.92
N LYS A 159 -14.28 -28.32 18.02
CA LYS A 159 -13.88 -27.13 17.24
C LYS A 159 -15.04 -26.59 16.41
N ASN A 160 -15.77 -27.48 15.73
CA ASN A 160 -16.96 -27.13 14.96
C ASN A 160 -18.07 -26.53 15.85
N ALA A 161 -18.35 -27.16 17.00
CA ALA A 161 -19.33 -26.66 17.96
C ALA A 161 -18.93 -25.31 18.57
N LEU A 162 -17.63 -25.07 18.80
CA LEU A 162 -17.10 -23.81 19.29
C LEU A 162 -17.39 -22.67 18.29
N TYR A 163 -17.09 -22.86 17.01
CA TYR A 163 -17.35 -21.85 15.98
C TYR A 163 -18.85 -21.57 15.81
N LEU A 164 -19.70 -22.60 15.81
CA LEU A 164 -21.16 -22.40 15.79
C LEU A 164 -21.67 -21.68 17.03
N LYS A 165 -21.14 -21.99 18.22
CA LYS A 165 -21.48 -21.27 19.47
C LYS A 165 -21.16 -19.79 19.36
N ILE A 166 -19.98 -19.45 18.86
CA ILE A 166 -19.57 -18.05 18.67
C ILE A 166 -20.48 -17.36 17.66
N ALA A 167 -20.79 -18.02 16.53
CA ALA A 167 -21.71 -17.50 15.53
C ALA A 167 -23.12 -17.25 16.10
N LYS A 168 -23.66 -18.15 16.95
CA LYS A 168 -24.94 -17.96 17.64
C LYS A 168 -24.95 -16.71 18.53
N HIS A 169 -23.95 -16.59 19.40
CA HIS A 169 -23.81 -15.43 20.30
C HIS A 169 -23.64 -14.14 19.52
N PHE A 170 -22.84 -14.16 18.46
CA PHE A 170 -22.67 -13.02 17.59
C PHE A 170 -23.98 -12.63 16.92
N LEU A 171 -24.68 -13.56 16.27
CA LEU A 171 -25.94 -13.27 15.58
C LEU A 171 -26.99 -12.70 16.53
N PHE A 172 -27.11 -13.26 17.73
CA PHE A 172 -28.07 -12.75 18.72
C PHE A 172 -27.74 -11.33 19.18
N ASN A 173 -26.45 -11.03 19.42
CA ASN A 173 -26.00 -9.74 19.95
C ASN A 173 -25.57 -8.72 18.87
N ARG A 174 -25.63 -9.06 17.58
CA ARG A 174 -25.12 -8.25 16.46
C ARG A 174 -25.64 -6.82 16.43
N TRP A 175 -26.83 -6.59 16.97
CA TRP A 175 -27.44 -5.26 17.09
C TRP A 175 -26.49 -4.27 17.78
N LEU A 176 -25.73 -4.69 18.81
CA LEU A 176 -24.79 -3.81 19.51
C LEU A 176 -23.60 -3.44 18.63
N MET A 177 -23.02 -4.43 17.95
CA MET A 177 -21.90 -4.19 17.05
C MET A 177 -22.31 -3.35 15.83
N ILE A 178 -23.50 -3.58 15.28
CA ILE A 178 -24.09 -2.74 14.22
C ILE A 178 -24.28 -1.31 14.73
N TYR A 179 -24.82 -1.12 15.95
CA TYR A 179 -25.00 0.21 16.53
C TYR A 179 -23.66 0.96 16.64
N LEU A 180 -22.65 0.30 17.23
CA LEU A 180 -21.35 0.92 17.54
C LEU A 180 -20.56 1.31 16.27
N LEU A 181 -20.71 0.54 15.19
CA LEU A 181 -19.94 0.71 13.95
C LEU A 181 -20.74 1.34 12.80
N ALA A 182 -22.01 1.70 13.00
CA ALA A 182 -22.87 2.24 11.96
C ALA A 182 -22.30 3.54 11.36
N ALA A 183 -22.07 3.56 10.04
CA ALA A 183 -21.41 4.66 9.34
C ALA A 183 -22.09 5.03 8.02
N GLY A 184 -23.37 4.72 7.85
CA GLY A 184 -24.13 4.99 6.63
C GLY A 184 -25.50 5.67 6.86
N PRO A 185 -25.55 6.85 7.49
CA PRO A 185 -26.79 7.52 7.89
C PRO A 185 -27.53 8.25 6.75
N VAL A 186 -26.85 8.56 5.64
CA VAL A 186 -27.39 9.37 4.51
C VAL A 186 -27.04 8.67 3.20
N PHE A 187 -27.88 8.80 2.18
CA PHE A 187 -27.65 8.23 0.85
C PHE A 187 -28.22 9.11 -0.27
N HIS A 188 -27.71 8.94 -1.49
CA HIS A 188 -28.11 9.75 -2.64
C HIS A 188 -29.46 9.32 -3.23
N SER A 189 -30.20 10.28 -3.81
CA SER A 189 -31.54 10.08 -4.39
C SER A 189 -31.60 9.17 -5.62
N SER A 190 -30.45 8.86 -6.22
CA SER A 190 -30.33 7.87 -7.32
C SER A 190 -30.44 6.41 -6.88
N TYR A 191 -30.48 6.15 -5.57
CA TYR A 191 -30.57 4.80 -5.04
C TYR A 191 -31.93 4.14 -5.35
N ILE A 192 -32.21 2.98 -4.76
CA ILE A 192 -33.42 2.19 -4.99
C ILE A 192 -34.67 3.03 -4.67
N LYS A 193 -35.56 3.19 -5.65
CA LYS A 193 -36.76 4.05 -5.55
C LYS A 193 -37.59 3.78 -4.31
N GLN A 194 -37.84 2.52 -3.96
CA GLN A 194 -38.64 2.15 -2.79
C GLN A 194 -38.04 2.69 -1.48
N CYS A 195 -36.71 2.65 -1.36
CA CYS A 195 -35.96 3.19 -0.22
C CYS A 195 -35.97 4.72 -0.22
N VAL A 196 -35.84 5.30 -1.40
CA VAL A 196 -35.92 6.74 -1.62
C VAL A 196 -37.30 7.30 -1.25
N ASP A 197 -38.38 6.61 -1.61
CA ASP A 197 -39.78 7.04 -1.39
C ASP A 197 -40.17 7.04 0.10
N ILE A 198 -39.55 6.18 0.93
CA ILE A 198 -39.78 6.13 2.38
C ILE A 198 -38.79 7.00 3.17
N SER A 199 -37.91 7.74 2.49
CA SER A 199 -36.92 8.63 3.12
C SER A 199 -37.41 10.07 3.28
N GLU A 200 -36.84 10.78 4.24
CA GLU A 200 -36.92 12.23 4.34
C GLU A 200 -35.86 12.86 3.42
N ARG A 201 -36.17 14.05 2.89
CA ARG A 201 -35.26 14.84 2.06
C ARG A 201 -34.54 15.88 2.91
N THR A 202 -33.23 15.97 2.74
CA THR A 202 -32.46 17.14 3.19
C THR A 202 -32.75 18.34 2.29
N GLU A 203 -32.31 19.54 2.67
CA GLU A 203 -32.42 20.74 1.84
C GLU A 203 -31.72 20.56 0.48
N ASP A 204 -30.62 19.82 0.43
CA ASP A 204 -29.85 19.51 -0.78
C ASP A 204 -30.40 18.33 -1.60
N GLY A 205 -31.50 17.70 -1.16
CA GLY A 205 -32.15 16.59 -1.87
C GLY A 205 -31.57 15.20 -1.57
N ASP A 206 -30.67 15.08 -0.58
CA ASP A 206 -30.19 13.79 -0.08
C ASP A 206 -31.27 13.05 0.69
N CYS A 207 -31.07 11.74 0.88
CA CYS A 207 -32.02 10.85 1.54
C CYS A 207 -31.51 10.45 2.92
N SER A 208 -32.37 10.51 3.93
CA SER A 208 -32.16 9.89 5.24
C SER A 208 -33.50 9.44 5.78
N TYR A 209 -33.57 8.31 6.48
CA TYR A 209 -34.75 8.05 7.33
C TYR A 209 -34.63 8.84 8.63
N SER A 210 -35.77 9.04 9.30
CA SER A 210 -35.73 9.43 10.71
C SER A 210 -34.83 8.44 11.47
N GLY A 211 -33.84 9.05 12.12
CA GLY A 211 -32.43 8.65 12.17
C GLY A 211 -32.00 7.25 11.69
N LEU A 212 -31.89 7.08 10.38
CA LEU A 212 -31.04 6.04 9.81
C LEU A 212 -29.62 6.08 10.41
N ARG A 213 -29.10 4.93 10.86
CA ARG A 213 -27.70 4.79 11.31
C ARG A 213 -26.84 4.15 10.22
N THR A 214 -27.35 3.09 9.61
CA THR A 214 -26.67 2.31 8.56
C THR A 214 -27.66 1.79 7.53
N LEU A 215 -27.55 2.27 6.28
CA LEU A 215 -28.38 1.76 5.19
C LEU A 215 -28.05 0.29 4.88
N ARG A 216 -26.75 -0.05 4.88
CA ARG A 216 -26.22 -1.37 4.52
C ARG A 216 -26.76 -2.50 5.39
N ASN A 217 -26.92 -2.27 6.68
CA ASN A 217 -27.47 -3.27 7.61
C ASN A 217 -29.00 -3.19 7.77
N SER A 218 -29.66 -2.23 7.11
CA SER A 218 -31.12 -2.07 7.14
C SER A 218 -31.83 -2.93 6.09
N VAL A 219 -33.17 -2.88 6.09
CA VAL A 219 -34.02 -3.49 5.05
C VAL A 219 -33.68 -3.05 3.61
N CYS A 220 -33.09 -1.86 3.48
CA CYS A 220 -32.69 -1.26 2.20
C CYS A 220 -31.26 -1.59 1.80
N GLY A 221 -30.55 -2.34 2.64
CA GLY A 221 -29.18 -2.76 2.42
C GLY A 221 -29.06 -4.11 1.71
N TYR A 222 -27.89 -4.72 1.79
CA TYR A 222 -27.64 -6.03 1.20
C TYR A 222 -28.16 -7.13 2.13
N ARG A 223 -29.17 -7.90 1.71
CA ARG A 223 -29.74 -9.05 2.42
C ARG A 223 -30.58 -9.91 1.47
N ASN A 224 -30.82 -11.17 1.81
CA ASN A 224 -31.83 -11.97 1.12
C ASN A 224 -33.23 -11.35 1.33
N GLU A 225 -34.15 -11.54 0.37
CA GLU A 225 -35.53 -11.00 0.45
C GLU A 225 -36.34 -11.67 1.55
N GLU A 226 -36.13 -12.97 1.75
CA GLU A 226 -36.77 -13.77 2.78
C GLU A 226 -35.89 -13.91 4.02
N HIS A 227 -36.52 -14.12 5.18
CA HIS A 227 -35.82 -14.45 6.40
C HIS A 227 -35.66 -15.97 6.51
N PHE A 228 -34.42 -16.44 6.45
CA PHE A 228 -34.10 -17.87 6.60
C PHE A 228 -33.75 -18.22 8.03
N THR A 229 -34.30 -19.33 8.53
CA THR A 229 -33.94 -19.95 9.81
C THR A 229 -33.02 -21.13 9.55
N LEU A 230 -31.90 -21.19 10.27
CA LEU A 230 -30.91 -22.27 10.15
C LEU A 230 -30.80 -23.07 11.45
N ASP A 231 -30.32 -24.31 11.38
CA ASP A 231 -30.14 -25.16 12.57
C ASP A 231 -28.68 -25.10 13.08
N PHE A 232 -28.43 -24.32 14.12
CA PHE A 232 -27.11 -24.16 14.72
C PHE A 232 -26.76 -25.22 15.79
N SER A 233 -27.50 -26.33 15.86
CA SER A 233 -27.31 -27.36 16.90
C SER A 233 -26.03 -28.16 16.70
N THR A 234 -25.73 -28.54 15.46
CA THR A 234 -24.53 -29.29 15.07
C THR A 234 -24.07 -28.84 13.69
N LYS A 235 -22.84 -29.19 13.30
CA LYS A 235 -22.34 -28.92 11.94
C LYS A 235 -23.24 -29.54 10.87
N ASP A 236 -23.59 -30.82 11.02
CA ASP A 236 -24.37 -31.55 10.02
C ASP A 236 -25.77 -30.95 9.85
N LEU A 237 -26.43 -30.58 10.96
CA LEU A 237 -27.75 -29.95 10.90
C LEU A 237 -27.70 -28.54 10.30
N TYR A 238 -26.65 -27.77 10.62
CA TYR A 238 -26.44 -26.46 10.01
C TYR A 238 -26.25 -26.57 8.50
N GLU A 239 -25.33 -27.42 8.07
CA GLU A 239 -25.06 -27.63 6.65
C GLU A 239 -26.27 -28.19 5.91
N GLN A 240 -27.02 -29.12 6.53
CA GLN A 240 -28.26 -29.62 5.95
C GLN A 240 -29.29 -28.50 5.80
N SER A 241 -29.46 -27.64 6.81
CA SER A 241 -30.42 -26.52 6.72
C SER A 241 -30.08 -25.53 5.61
N VAL A 242 -28.78 -25.30 5.33
CA VAL A 242 -28.33 -24.49 4.18
C VAL A 242 -28.58 -25.22 2.86
N MET A 243 -28.29 -26.53 2.80
CA MET A 243 -28.53 -27.35 1.61
C MET A 243 -30.02 -27.44 1.26
N ASP A 244 -30.90 -27.49 2.27
CA ASP A 244 -32.35 -27.50 2.07
C ASP A 244 -32.81 -26.23 1.33
N LEU A 245 -32.26 -25.04 1.67
CA LEU A 245 -32.55 -23.79 0.94
C LEU A 245 -32.12 -23.86 -0.53
N ILE A 246 -31.00 -24.53 -0.84
CA ILE A 246 -30.50 -24.71 -2.21
C ILE A 246 -31.40 -25.69 -2.98
N VAL A 247 -31.74 -26.83 -2.37
CA VAL A 247 -32.61 -27.85 -2.97
C VAL A 247 -34.01 -27.30 -3.25
N ASN A 248 -34.53 -26.47 -2.34
CA ASN A 248 -35.80 -25.77 -2.49
C ASN A 248 -35.75 -24.59 -3.48
N LYS A 249 -34.56 -24.24 -3.98
CA LYS A 249 -34.30 -23.10 -4.88
C LYS A 249 -34.62 -21.74 -4.27
N GLU A 250 -34.61 -21.65 -2.95
CA GLU A 250 -34.72 -20.39 -2.21
C GLU A 250 -33.44 -19.56 -2.39
N ILE A 251 -32.30 -20.25 -2.49
CA ILE A 251 -30.99 -19.72 -2.92
C ILE A 251 -30.37 -20.65 -3.97
N SER A 252 -29.44 -20.14 -4.77
CA SER A 252 -28.71 -20.88 -5.81
C SER A 252 -27.49 -21.62 -5.27
N THR A 253 -26.78 -21.01 -4.32
CA THR A 253 -25.54 -21.54 -3.74
C THR A 253 -25.40 -21.09 -2.27
N GLU A 254 -24.52 -21.73 -1.50
CA GLU A 254 -24.18 -21.30 -0.14
C GLU A 254 -23.65 -19.85 -0.10
N SER A 255 -22.99 -19.38 -1.16
CA SER A 255 -22.47 -18.01 -1.25
C SER A 255 -23.56 -16.93 -1.30
N GLU A 256 -24.79 -17.28 -1.69
CA GLU A 256 -25.92 -16.36 -1.75
C GLU A 256 -26.56 -16.10 -0.38
N LEU A 257 -26.39 -17.02 0.58
CA LEU A 257 -26.94 -16.90 1.93
C LEU A 257 -26.28 -15.75 2.68
N TYR A 258 -26.95 -14.61 2.76
CA TYR A 258 -26.45 -13.43 3.45
C TYR A 258 -26.57 -13.60 4.96
N SER A 259 -25.45 -13.42 5.67
CA SER A 259 -25.40 -13.44 7.12
C SER A 259 -24.32 -12.47 7.60
N ALA A 260 -24.57 -11.83 8.75
CA ALA A 260 -23.61 -10.91 9.37
C ALA A 260 -22.32 -11.63 9.84
N VAL A 261 -22.39 -12.94 10.07
CA VAL A 261 -21.23 -13.82 10.30
C VAL A 261 -21.39 -15.12 9.52
N ARG A 262 -20.31 -15.59 8.90
CA ARG A 262 -20.24 -16.91 8.26
C ARG A 262 -19.15 -17.75 8.92
N VAL A 263 -19.44 -19.04 9.08
CA VAL A 263 -18.45 -20.07 9.43
C VAL A 263 -17.80 -20.58 8.15
N ARG A 264 -16.47 -20.62 8.14
CA ARG A 264 -15.69 -20.99 6.95
C ARG A 264 -14.92 -22.26 7.21
N LYS A 265 -14.81 -23.11 6.19
CA LYS A 265 -14.29 -24.47 6.28
C LYS A 265 -12.88 -24.55 5.71
N ASP A 266 -12.06 -25.45 6.24
CA ASP A 266 -10.79 -25.82 5.63
C ASP A 266 -10.98 -26.87 4.51
N SER A 267 -9.87 -27.37 3.97
CA SER A 267 -9.89 -28.42 2.95
C SER A 267 -10.41 -29.78 3.42
N SER A 268 -10.44 -30.03 4.74
CA SER A 268 -10.99 -31.25 5.34
C SER A 268 -12.51 -31.17 5.53
N GLY A 269 -13.08 -29.96 5.45
CA GLY A 269 -14.49 -29.68 5.63
C GLY A 269 -14.84 -29.26 7.06
N ASP A 270 -13.88 -29.16 7.97
CA ASP A 270 -14.06 -28.68 9.34
C ASP A 270 -14.02 -27.14 9.39
N TYR A 271 -14.71 -26.54 10.35
CA TYR A 271 -14.72 -25.09 10.55
C TYR A 271 -13.37 -24.59 11.06
N GLU A 272 -12.85 -23.58 10.37
CA GLU A 272 -11.49 -23.08 10.54
C GLU A 272 -11.46 -21.63 11.00
N TYR A 273 -12.37 -20.79 10.48
CA TYR A 273 -12.41 -19.36 10.79
C TYR A 273 -13.82 -18.77 10.66
N LEU A 274 -14.00 -17.57 11.20
CA LEU A 274 -15.22 -16.77 11.09
C LEU A 274 -14.99 -15.58 10.16
N GLU A 275 -15.98 -15.27 9.34
CA GLU A 275 -16.02 -14.10 8.46
C GLU A 275 -17.14 -13.17 8.93
N LEU A 276 -16.81 -11.99 9.46
CA LEU A 276 -17.77 -10.96 9.86
C LEU A 276 -18.03 -10.01 8.69
N ARG A 277 -19.29 -9.83 8.28
CA ARG A 277 -19.63 -9.15 7.01
C ARG A 277 -20.47 -7.88 7.14
N PHE A 278 -20.74 -7.42 8.35
CA PHE A 278 -21.67 -6.31 8.62
C PHE A 278 -21.00 -4.93 8.70
N ILE A 279 -19.67 -4.87 8.63
CA ILE A 279 -18.88 -3.66 8.92
C ILE A 279 -19.02 -2.64 7.78
N ASP A 280 -19.59 -1.48 8.08
CA ASP A 280 -19.67 -0.36 7.14
C ASP A 280 -18.28 0.24 6.87
N ILE A 281 -18.06 0.74 5.66
CA ILE A 281 -16.94 1.61 5.34
C ILE A 281 -17.22 2.96 5.99
N ASN A 282 -16.39 3.31 6.96
CA ASN A 282 -16.47 4.52 7.76
C ASN A 282 -15.56 5.62 7.19
N PRO A 283 -16.13 6.72 6.63
CA PRO A 283 -15.36 7.79 5.99
C PRO A 283 -14.49 8.61 6.97
N LEU A 284 -14.65 8.43 8.28
CA LEU A 284 -13.82 9.07 9.31
C LEU A 284 -12.41 8.47 9.38
N TYR A 285 -12.19 7.29 8.79
CA TYR A 285 -10.92 6.57 8.80
C TYR A 285 -10.41 6.36 7.38
N ALA A 286 -9.10 6.57 7.16
CA ALA A 286 -8.50 6.44 5.82
C ALA A 286 -8.65 5.03 5.22
N ASN A 287 -8.56 4.00 6.06
CA ASN A 287 -8.80 2.60 5.68
C ASN A 287 -10.28 2.22 5.65
N GLY A 288 -11.20 3.12 6.03
CA GLY A 288 -12.63 2.81 6.12
C GLY A 288 -13.04 2.09 7.41
N VAL A 289 -12.12 1.82 8.34
CA VAL A 289 -12.44 1.22 9.65
C VAL A 289 -11.44 1.67 10.70
N SER A 290 -11.84 1.73 11.97
CA SER A 290 -10.92 1.93 13.09
C SER A 290 -10.21 0.63 13.44
N ILE A 291 -8.89 0.69 13.68
CA ILE A 291 -8.17 -0.46 14.22
C ILE A 291 -8.72 -0.90 15.59
N ASN A 292 -9.18 0.04 16.42
CA ASN A 292 -9.79 -0.27 17.71
C ASN A 292 -11.15 -0.98 17.54
N ASP A 293 -11.90 -0.71 16.47
CA ASP A 293 -13.15 -1.43 16.20
C ASP A 293 -12.86 -2.87 15.77
N LEU A 294 -11.85 -3.10 14.94
CA LEU A 294 -11.42 -4.46 14.58
C LEU A 294 -11.00 -5.25 15.84
N LYS A 295 -10.21 -4.62 16.71
CA LYS A 295 -9.82 -5.20 18.00
C LYS A 295 -11.03 -5.44 18.92
N LEU A 296 -11.99 -4.52 18.96
CA LEU A 296 -13.23 -4.69 19.73
C LEU A 296 -14.01 -5.92 19.25
N LEU A 297 -14.15 -6.10 17.93
CA LEU A 297 -14.81 -7.27 17.35
C LEU A 297 -14.10 -8.57 17.70
N HIS A 298 -12.77 -8.57 17.69
CA HIS A 298 -12.00 -9.70 18.17
C HIS A 298 -12.24 -9.97 19.66
N LEU A 299 -12.29 -8.95 20.52
CA LEU A 299 -12.65 -9.10 21.93
C LEU A 299 -14.07 -9.68 22.10
N PHE A 300 -15.05 -9.29 21.28
CA PHE A 300 -16.37 -9.92 21.28
C PHE A 300 -16.27 -11.42 20.96
N MET A 301 -15.48 -11.82 19.95
CA MET A 301 -15.35 -13.24 19.57
C MET A 301 -14.73 -14.07 20.69
N VAL A 302 -13.67 -13.57 21.31
CA VAL A 302 -13.03 -14.21 22.46
C VAL A 302 -13.99 -14.31 23.65
N TYR A 303 -14.77 -13.26 23.90
CA TYR A 303 -15.77 -13.28 24.96
C TYR A 303 -16.88 -14.30 24.69
N PHE A 304 -17.43 -14.33 23.48
CA PHE A 304 -18.44 -15.32 23.06
C PHE A 304 -17.92 -16.76 23.09
N ALA A 305 -16.63 -16.96 22.79
CA ALA A 305 -15.97 -18.27 22.96
C ALA A 305 -15.98 -18.73 24.42
N SER A 306 -15.97 -17.81 25.38
CA SER A 306 -16.03 -18.09 26.82
C SER A 306 -17.44 -18.29 27.37
N MET A 307 -18.46 -17.79 26.66
CA MET A 307 -19.85 -17.88 27.11
C MET A 307 -20.37 -19.33 27.06
N LYS A 308 -21.37 -19.59 27.90
CA LYS A 308 -22.14 -20.84 27.86
C LYS A 308 -22.90 -20.92 26.55
N ASP A 309 -22.95 -22.11 25.96
CA ASP A 309 -23.75 -22.33 24.76
C ASP A 309 -25.27 -22.27 25.06
N PHE A 310 -26.07 -21.96 24.04
CA PHE A 310 -27.53 -21.91 24.12
C PHE A 310 -28.17 -22.44 22.82
N ASP A 311 -29.45 -22.79 22.93
CA ASP A 311 -30.28 -23.21 21.80
C ASP A 311 -30.79 -21.98 21.04
N PHE A 312 -30.30 -21.78 19.81
CA PHE A 312 -30.65 -20.61 18.99
C PHE A 312 -31.88 -20.90 18.14
N THR A 313 -33.01 -21.02 18.80
CA THR A 313 -34.31 -21.36 18.20
C THR A 313 -34.74 -20.36 17.12
N SER A 314 -35.68 -20.76 16.27
CA SER A 314 -36.27 -19.89 15.24
C SER A 314 -36.83 -18.58 15.81
N ASP A 315 -37.41 -18.61 17.01
CA ASP A 315 -37.91 -17.43 17.69
C ASP A 315 -36.78 -16.45 18.05
N LEU A 316 -35.65 -16.96 18.55
CA LEU A 316 -34.49 -16.13 18.88
C LEU A 316 -33.80 -15.58 17.62
N GLN A 317 -33.76 -16.35 16.53
CA GLN A 317 -33.25 -15.87 15.23
C GLN A 317 -34.12 -14.74 14.67
N THR A 318 -35.43 -14.85 14.83
CA THR A 318 -36.39 -13.81 14.45
C THR A 318 -36.20 -12.55 15.30
N ILE A 319 -36.11 -12.70 16.63
CA ILE A 319 -35.83 -11.59 17.56
C ILE A 319 -34.54 -10.88 17.19
N ALA A 320 -33.47 -11.64 16.91
CA ALA A 320 -32.18 -11.06 16.55
C ALA A 320 -32.25 -10.24 15.25
N SER A 321 -33.09 -10.65 14.31
CA SER A 321 -33.35 -9.92 13.05
C SER A 321 -34.20 -8.67 13.25
N ILE A 322 -35.22 -8.75 14.10
CA ILE A 322 -35.98 -7.58 14.54
C ILE A 322 -35.04 -6.56 15.22
N ASN A 323 -34.16 -7.00 16.11
CA ASN A 323 -33.24 -6.12 16.82
C ASN A 323 -32.24 -5.42 15.89
N GLN A 324 -31.74 -6.12 14.86
CA GLN A 324 -30.92 -5.51 13.81
C GLN A 324 -31.71 -4.42 13.06
N ASP A 325 -32.92 -4.72 12.61
CA ASP A 325 -33.74 -3.78 11.85
C ASP A 325 -34.15 -2.57 12.70
N SER A 326 -34.43 -2.79 13.99
CA SER A 326 -34.73 -1.74 14.98
C SER A 326 -33.55 -0.82 15.23
N ILE A 327 -32.32 -1.34 15.32
CA ILE A 327 -31.11 -0.52 15.55
C ILE A 327 -30.64 0.21 14.30
N SER A 328 -30.79 -0.41 13.12
CA SER A 328 -30.35 0.19 11.85
C SER A 328 -31.11 1.48 11.53
N ARG A 329 -32.31 1.65 12.11
CA ARG A 329 -33.15 2.85 12.07
C ARG A 329 -33.20 3.52 13.45
N ILE A 330 -33.45 4.81 13.53
CA ILE A 330 -33.88 5.49 14.76
C ILE A 330 -35.39 5.53 14.62
N PHE A 331 -36.05 4.45 15.00
CA PHE A 331 -37.41 4.63 15.49
C PHE A 331 -37.34 5.05 16.95
N ASP A 332 -38.41 5.69 17.38
CA ASP A 332 -38.77 6.21 18.71
C ASP A 332 -38.87 5.08 19.78
N THR A 333 -37.96 4.10 19.69
CA THR A 333 -37.83 2.99 20.60
C THR A 333 -36.35 2.87 20.94
N ASP A 334 -35.98 3.38 22.11
CA ASP A 334 -34.70 3.09 22.77
C ASP A 334 -34.59 1.61 23.19
N LYS A 335 -35.32 0.72 22.50
CA LYS A 335 -35.61 -0.64 22.92
C LYS A 335 -35.29 -1.66 21.85
N ILE A 336 -34.75 -2.78 22.30
CA ILE A 336 -34.65 -4.05 21.60
C ILE A 336 -35.63 -5.06 22.22
N VAL A 337 -35.84 -6.19 21.57
CA VAL A 337 -36.62 -7.31 22.10
C VAL A 337 -35.69 -8.31 22.77
N GLY A 338 -35.94 -8.58 24.06
CA GLY A 338 -35.21 -9.56 24.83
C GLY A 338 -35.56 -11.01 24.47
N SER A 339 -34.78 -11.97 24.97
CA SER A 339 -35.03 -13.41 24.76
C SER A 339 -36.37 -13.89 25.35
N ASN A 340 -36.93 -13.15 26.30
CA ASN A 340 -38.26 -13.38 26.88
C ASN A 340 -39.40 -12.69 26.10
N LYS A 341 -39.11 -12.11 24.92
CA LYS A 341 -40.03 -11.33 24.08
C LYS A 341 -40.50 -10.00 24.69
N GLU A 342 -39.88 -9.57 25.79
CA GLU A 342 -40.16 -8.26 26.39
C GLU A 342 -39.24 -7.18 25.83
N PRO A 343 -39.71 -5.92 25.72
CA PRO A 343 -38.85 -4.80 25.35
C PRO A 343 -37.80 -4.50 26.42
N ILE A 344 -36.54 -4.28 26.02
CA ILE A 344 -35.39 -3.95 26.87
C ILE A 344 -34.71 -2.70 26.33
N GLU A 345 -34.31 -1.77 27.19
CA GLU A 345 -33.52 -0.60 26.81
C GLU A 345 -32.17 -1.03 26.22
N PHE A 346 -31.89 -0.68 24.96
CA PHE A 346 -30.72 -1.22 24.26
C PHE A 346 -29.40 -0.68 24.83
N ILE A 347 -29.41 0.55 25.36
CA ILE A 347 -28.24 1.16 26.02
C ILE A 347 -27.88 0.35 27.27
N GLU A 348 -28.87 0.06 28.12
CA GLU A 348 -28.64 -0.69 29.36
C GLU A 348 -28.11 -2.10 29.09
N GLU A 349 -28.71 -2.82 28.14
CA GLU A 349 -28.23 -4.18 27.79
C GLU A 349 -26.85 -4.16 27.12
N GLY A 350 -26.56 -3.13 26.32
CA GLY A 350 -25.26 -2.96 25.68
C GLY A 350 -24.16 -2.63 26.69
N GLU A 351 -24.44 -1.73 27.64
CA GLU A 351 -23.52 -1.40 28.73
C GLU A 351 -23.23 -2.62 29.60
N LYS A 352 -24.26 -3.42 29.91
CA LYS A 352 -24.10 -4.67 30.65
C LYS A 352 -23.15 -5.63 29.92
N LEU A 353 -23.35 -5.87 28.62
CA LEU A 353 -22.47 -6.75 27.84
C LEU A 353 -21.03 -6.22 27.81
N LEU A 354 -20.83 -4.92 27.58
CA LEU A 354 -19.51 -4.29 27.58
C LEU A 354 -18.84 -4.33 28.96
N ASN A 355 -19.60 -4.16 30.04
CA ASN A 355 -19.12 -4.29 31.42
C ASN A 355 -18.69 -5.74 31.72
N ASP A 356 -19.49 -6.72 31.31
CA ASP A 356 -19.17 -8.13 31.50
C ASP A 356 -17.89 -8.52 30.73
N MET A 357 -17.72 -8.02 29.51
CA MET A 357 -16.47 -8.16 28.75
C MET A 357 -15.29 -7.53 29.50
N GLN A 358 -15.45 -6.31 30.00
CA GLN A 358 -14.39 -5.62 30.74
C GLN A 358 -13.97 -6.41 31.98
N ILE A 359 -14.93 -6.90 32.77
CA ILE A 359 -14.68 -7.74 33.93
C ILE A 359 -13.95 -9.04 33.52
N TYR A 360 -14.40 -9.68 32.45
CA TYR A 360 -13.79 -10.90 31.92
C TYR A 360 -12.32 -10.70 31.56
N PHE A 361 -11.99 -9.61 30.87
CA PHE A 361 -10.63 -9.36 30.39
C PHE A 361 -9.68 -8.78 31.44
N ASN A 362 -10.18 -8.01 32.40
CA ASN A 362 -9.36 -7.33 33.44
C ASN A 362 -8.44 -8.27 34.24
N ASN A 363 -8.81 -9.55 34.38
CA ASN A 363 -8.03 -10.54 35.11
C ASN A 363 -7.37 -11.59 34.21
N LYS A 364 -7.57 -11.50 32.88
CA LYS A 364 -7.20 -12.56 31.93
C LYS A 364 -6.19 -12.12 30.88
N ILE A 365 -6.20 -10.85 30.48
CA ILE A 365 -5.28 -10.31 29.48
C ILE A 365 -4.27 -9.41 30.18
N SER A 366 -3.00 -9.53 29.77
CA SER A 366 -1.89 -8.69 30.24
C SER A 366 -1.30 -7.78 29.17
N SER A 367 -1.79 -7.84 27.92
CA SER A 367 -1.11 -7.30 26.74
C SER A 367 -1.64 -5.99 26.12
N GLU A 368 -0.86 -5.57 25.11
CA GLU A 368 -0.90 -4.51 24.09
C GLU A 368 -2.25 -4.13 23.46
N TYR A 369 -3.33 -4.88 23.68
CA TYR A 369 -4.64 -4.55 23.08
C TYR A 369 -5.31 -3.33 23.73
N ASP A 370 -4.84 -2.87 24.89
CA ASP A 370 -5.47 -1.82 25.70
C ASP A 370 -7.01 -1.97 25.76
N HIS A 371 -7.46 -3.19 26.08
CA HIS A 371 -8.87 -3.58 26.04
C HIS A 371 -9.75 -2.67 26.91
N LYS A 372 -9.19 -2.07 27.96
CA LYS A 372 -9.89 -1.10 28.80
C LYS A 372 -10.25 0.14 28.00
N VAL A 373 -9.28 0.74 27.29
CA VAL A 373 -9.54 1.92 26.45
C VAL A 373 -10.53 1.58 25.34
N ILE A 374 -10.35 0.45 24.66
CA ILE A 374 -11.24 0.03 23.57
C ILE A 374 -12.69 -0.13 24.05
N ILE A 375 -12.91 -0.81 25.18
CA ILE A 375 -14.25 -1.03 25.72
C ILE A 375 -14.86 0.27 26.25
N GLU A 376 -14.08 1.14 26.89
CA GLU A 376 -14.58 2.46 27.33
C GLU A 376 -14.94 3.36 26.15
N GLU A 377 -14.16 3.37 25.06
CA GLU A 377 -14.52 4.06 23.82
C GLU A 377 -15.84 3.55 23.25
N ALA A 378 -16.05 2.23 23.27
CA ALA A 378 -17.32 1.62 22.84
C ALA A 378 -18.50 2.04 23.74
N LYS A 379 -18.32 2.05 25.07
CA LYS A 379 -19.35 2.54 26.00
C LYS A 379 -19.68 4.02 25.78
N MET A 380 -18.66 4.86 25.54
CA MET A 380 -18.87 6.27 25.22
C MET A 380 -19.70 6.43 23.94
N ARG A 381 -19.41 5.66 22.89
CA ARG A 381 -20.22 5.66 21.65
C ARG A 381 -21.63 5.11 21.87
N LEU A 382 -21.81 4.17 22.80
CA LEU A 382 -23.10 3.60 23.15
C LEU A 382 -24.02 4.63 23.80
N VAL A 383 -23.52 5.34 24.81
CA VAL A 383 -24.31 6.23 25.69
C VAL A 383 -24.41 7.65 25.13
N ASP A 384 -23.33 8.19 24.57
CA ASP A 384 -23.30 9.56 24.03
C ASP A 384 -23.51 9.53 22.51
N GLN A 385 -24.75 9.83 22.09
CA GLN A 385 -25.12 9.83 20.67
C GLN A 385 -24.26 10.79 19.83
N SER A 386 -23.73 11.87 20.41
CA SER A 386 -22.84 12.82 19.71
C SER A 386 -21.48 12.20 19.35
N LYS A 387 -21.12 11.08 19.98
CA LYS A 387 -19.90 10.30 19.69
C LYS A 387 -20.13 9.18 18.69
N SER A 388 -21.37 8.85 18.35
CA SER A 388 -21.66 7.81 17.37
C SER A 388 -21.17 8.21 15.98
N TYR A 389 -20.62 7.26 15.22
CA TYR A 389 -20.13 7.54 13.87
C TYR A 389 -21.25 8.05 12.96
N SER A 390 -22.43 7.45 13.03
CA SER A 390 -23.61 7.89 12.27
C SER A 390 -23.96 9.35 12.52
N THR A 391 -23.91 9.84 13.77
CA THR A 391 -24.22 11.24 14.07
C THR A 391 -23.12 12.17 13.54
N ILE A 392 -21.86 11.85 13.81
CA ILE A 392 -20.72 12.66 13.34
C ILE A 392 -20.74 12.80 11.81
N ILE A 393 -20.99 11.70 11.09
CA ILE A 393 -21.04 11.68 9.63
C ILE A 393 -22.26 12.48 9.12
N LYS A 394 -23.44 12.28 9.72
CA LYS A 394 -24.66 12.99 9.34
C LYS A 394 -24.50 14.51 9.52
N ASP A 395 -23.92 14.94 10.64
CA ASP A 395 -23.67 16.36 10.93
C ASP A 395 -22.65 16.94 9.93
N ALA A 396 -21.60 16.21 9.60
CA ALA A 396 -20.61 16.64 8.60
C ALA A 396 -21.22 16.78 7.19
N ILE A 397 -22.08 15.84 6.79
CA ILE A 397 -22.83 15.90 5.52
C ILE A 397 -23.77 17.11 5.50
N SER A 398 -24.46 17.41 6.60
CA SER A 398 -25.38 18.56 6.70
C SER A 398 -24.71 19.92 6.52
N SER A 399 -23.38 19.99 6.70
CA SER A 399 -22.59 21.20 6.45
C SER A 399 -22.18 21.38 4.98
N THR A 400 -22.43 20.37 4.14
CA THR A 400 -22.14 20.34 2.69
C THR A 400 -23.28 19.65 1.95
N ASN A 401 -23.05 18.46 1.38
CA ASN A 401 -24.05 17.51 0.91
C ASN A 401 -23.38 16.12 0.83
N TYR A 402 -24.17 15.07 0.59
CA TYR A 402 -23.70 13.69 0.59
C TYR A 402 -22.55 13.46 -0.41
N ILE A 403 -22.61 14.04 -1.61
CA ILE A 403 -21.60 13.81 -2.64
C ILE A 403 -20.31 14.60 -2.35
N ASP A 404 -20.42 15.89 -2.06
CA ASP A 404 -19.26 16.75 -1.83
C ASP A 404 -18.46 16.33 -0.59
N TYR A 405 -19.15 15.92 0.49
CA TYR A 405 -18.49 15.42 1.69
C TYR A 405 -17.57 14.22 1.38
N HIS A 406 -18.12 13.18 0.75
CA HIS A 406 -17.38 11.97 0.45
C HIS A 406 -16.34 12.18 -0.67
N MET A 407 -16.65 12.98 -1.70
CA MET A 407 -15.67 13.30 -2.74
C MET A 407 -14.49 14.12 -2.20
N ASN A 408 -14.71 15.01 -1.24
CA ASN A 408 -13.62 15.73 -0.58
C ASN A 408 -12.70 14.76 0.19
N ILE A 409 -13.28 13.78 0.90
CA ILE A 409 -12.50 12.74 1.59
C ILE A 409 -11.71 11.91 0.58
N ALA A 410 -12.34 11.43 -0.49
CA ALA A 410 -11.70 10.63 -1.53
C ALA A 410 -10.50 11.37 -2.15
N LYS A 411 -10.66 12.66 -2.46
CA LYS A 411 -9.59 13.53 -2.96
C LYS A 411 -8.46 13.70 -1.95
N ILE A 412 -8.76 13.98 -0.68
CA ILE A 412 -7.76 14.10 0.38
C ILE A 412 -6.97 12.81 0.57
N LEU A 413 -7.63 11.65 0.52
CA LEU A 413 -6.98 10.35 0.65
C LEU A 413 -6.04 10.08 -0.53
N LYS A 414 -6.51 10.31 -1.76
CA LYS A 414 -5.69 10.18 -2.96
C LYS A 414 -4.48 11.12 -2.92
N ASP A 415 -4.67 12.40 -2.61
CA ASP A 415 -3.60 13.40 -2.51
C ASP A 415 -2.53 13.01 -1.46
N LYS A 416 -2.94 12.42 -0.33
CA LYS A 416 -2.00 11.90 0.68
C LYS A 416 -1.11 10.79 0.14
N VAL A 417 -1.65 9.90 -0.68
CA VAL A 417 -0.89 8.82 -1.33
C VAL A 417 0.12 9.42 -2.32
N PHE A 418 -0.30 10.34 -3.19
CA PHE A 418 0.62 11.00 -4.14
C PHE A 418 1.67 11.89 -3.46
N ALA A 419 1.39 12.41 -2.26
CA ALA A 419 2.36 13.19 -1.48
C ALA A 419 3.46 12.33 -0.84
N ASN A 420 3.28 11.02 -0.76
CA ASN A 420 4.29 10.08 -0.28
C ASN A 420 4.16 8.70 -0.96
N PRO A 421 4.45 8.62 -2.27
CA PRO A 421 4.03 7.48 -3.10
C PRO A 421 4.75 6.17 -2.77
N THR A 422 5.91 6.23 -2.12
CA THR A 422 6.72 5.06 -1.75
C THR A 422 6.49 4.58 -0.31
N HIS A 423 5.63 5.25 0.44
CA HIS A 423 5.35 4.88 1.83
C HIS A 423 4.51 3.61 1.89
N MET A 424 4.94 2.68 2.74
CA MET A 424 4.21 1.48 3.06
C MET A 424 4.20 1.30 4.58
N LYS A 425 3.00 1.11 5.13
CA LYS A 425 2.76 0.84 6.55
C LYS A 425 3.35 -0.50 6.95
N GLY A 426 3.97 -0.55 8.13
CA GLY A 426 4.66 -1.73 8.66
C GLY A 426 6.04 -1.97 8.04
N LEU A 427 6.37 -1.28 6.94
CA LEU A 427 7.61 -1.43 6.17
C LEU A 427 8.49 -0.16 6.21
N GLU A 428 8.25 0.74 7.15
CA GLU A 428 9.04 1.96 7.32
C GLU A 428 10.54 1.66 7.51
N GLY A 429 11.41 2.45 6.88
CA GLY A 429 12.86 2.24 6.99
C GLY A 429 13.43 1.16 6.06
N MET A 430 12.59 0.42 5.33
CA MET A 430 13.07 -0.28 4.13
C MET A 430 13.46 0.73 3.04
N GLU A 431 14.32 0.31 2.12
CA GLU A 431 14.73 1.12 0.98
C GLU A 431 13.52 1.43 0.07
N LEU A 432 13.46 2.66 -0.43
CA LEU A 432 12.40 3.11 -1.35
C LEU A 432 12.30 2.24 -2.61
N SER A 433 13.43 1.76 -3.13
CA SER A 433 13.45 0.85 -4.28
C SER A 433 12.74 -0.46 -3.95
N THR A 434 12.98 -1.00 -2.76
CA THR A 434 12.35 -2.24 -2.27
C THR A 434 10.85 -2.05 -2.06
N THR A 435 10.41 -0.93 -1.49
CA THR A 435 8.97 -0.67 -1.32
C THR A 435 8.25 -0.50 -2.66
N ILE A 436 8.88 0.14 -3.66
CA ILE A 436 8.36 0.21 -5.03
C ILE A 436 8.20 -1.18 -5.65
N LEU A 437 9.16 -2.09 -5.42
CA LEU A 437 9.07 -3.46 -5.91
C LEU A 437 7.91 -4.22 -5.26
N ILE A 438 7.72 -4.07 -3.94
CA ILE A 438 6.59 -4.66 -3.22
C ILE A 438 5.25 -4.11 -3.74
N GLN A 439 5.14 -2.80 -3.95
CA GLN A 439 3.95 -2.19 -4.55
C GLN A 439 3.64 -2.78 -5.93
N SER A 440 4.68 -3.01 -6.73
CA SER A 440 4.56 -3.63 -8.06
C SER A 440 4.17 -5.11 -7.99
N ALA A 441 4.59 -5.82 -6.93
CA ALA A 441 4.20 -7.19 -6.65
C ALA A 441 2.73 -7.29 -6.23
N ILE A 442 2.26 -6.41 -5.34
CA ILE A 442 0.83 -6.29 -4.96
C ILE A 442 -0.01 -6.00 -6.21
N LYS A 443 0.43 -5.05 -7.03
CA LYS A 443 -0.28 -4.69 -8.26
C LYS A 443 -0.41 -5.86 -9.24
N ARG A 444 0.59 -6.75 -9.33
CA ARG A 444 0.56 -7.97 -10.18
C ARG A 444 -0.07 -9.19 -9.51
N GLY A 445 -0.38 -9.12 -8.22
CA GLY A 445 -0.84 -10.28 -7.46
C GLY A 445 0.26 -11.34 -7.24
N LEU A 446 1.52 -10.92 -7.14
CA LEU A 446 2.63 -11.79 -6.76
C LEU A 446 2.73 -11.84 -5.23
N GLU A 447 2.76 -13.04 -4.68
CA GLU A 447 2.96 -13.25 -3.24
C GLU A 447 4.35 -12.74 -2.84
N PHE A 448 4.44 -11.97 -1.74
CA PHE A 448 5.72 -11.52 -1.22
C PHE A 448 5.86 -11.79 0.28
N GLU A 449 7.09 -12.09 0.71
CA GLU A 449 7.50 -12.17 2.11
C GLU A 449 8.78 -11.36 2.30
N VAL A 450 8.82 -10.55 3.37
CA VAL A 450 10.04 -9.87 3.80
C VAL A 450 10.85 -10.82 4.68
N ILE A 451 11.89 -11.43 4.12
CA ILE A 451 12.74 -12.38 4.84
C ILE A 451 13.64 -11.65 5.85
N ASP A 452 14.27 -10.57 5.39
CA ASP A 452 15.11 -9.73 6.23
C ASP A 452 14.88 -8.27 5.87
N ARG A 453 14.24 -7.55 6.80
CA ARG A 453 13.91 -6.14 6.64
C ARG A 453 15.16 -5.26 6.62
N ALA A 454 16.16 -5.56 7.43
CA ALA A 454 17.38 -4.75 7.55
C ALA A 454 18.23 -4.87 6.27
N GLU A 455 18.29 -6.07 5.71
CA GLU A 455 19.01 -6.36 4.47
C GLU A 455 18.19 -6.14 3.19
N ASN A 456 16.93 -5.65 3.30
CA ASN A 456 16.03 -5.47 2.17
C ASN A 456 15.86 -6.74 1.32
N PHE A 457 15.70 -7.88 1.98
CA PHE A 457 15.64 -9.20 1.35
C PHE A 457 14.19 -9.69 1.25
N LEU A 458 13.74 -9.94 0.02
CA LEU A 458 12.39 -10.38 -0.30
C LEU A 458 12.39 -11.78 -0.89
N ARG A 459 11.34 -12.56 -0.59
CA ARG A 459 10.90 -13.68 -1.41
C ARG A 459 9.66 -13.26 -2.15
N ILE A 460 9.67 -13.34 -3.47
CA ILE A 460 8.49 -13.09 -4.31
C ILE A 460 8.14 -14.38 -5.06
N ARG A 461 6.87 -14.74 -5.09
CA ARG A 461 6.38 -15.96 -5.73
C ARG A 461 5.18 -15.65 -6.62
N ASP A 462 5.25 -16.13 -7.86
CA ASP A 462 4.09 -16.24 -8.72
C ASP A 462 3.39 -17.58 -8.42
N ILE A 463 2.19 -17.50 -7.85
CA ILE A 463 1.39 -18.68 -7.50
C ILE A 463 0.95 -19.44 -8.76
N LYS A 464 0.79 -18.77 -9.90
CA LYS A 464 0.31 -19.38 -11.16
C LYS A 464 1.36 -20.28 -11.78
N THR A 465 2.57 -19.78 -11.90
CA THR A 465 3.70 -20.53 -12.47
C THR A 465 4.47 -21.34 -11.43
N ASN A 466 4.18 -21.11 -10.14
CA ASN A 466 4.94 -21.65 -9.01
C ASN A 466 6.42 -21.23 -9.00
N LYS A 467 6.77 -20.15 -9.70
CA LYS A 467 8.12 -19.59 -9.73
C LYS A 467 8.35 -18.75 -8.47
N THR A 468 9.50 -18.96 -7.81
CA THR A 468 9.91 -18.22 -6.62
C THR A 468 11.27 -17.58 -6.86
N GLU A 469 11.40 -16.31 -6.46
CA GLU A 469 12.62 -15.52 -6.62
C GLU A 469 12.98 -14.83 -5.32
N TYR A 470 14.29 -14.70 -5.11
CA TYR A 470 14.88 -14.06 -3.94
C TYR A 470 15.57 -12.79 -4.40
N ILE A 471 15.11 -11.64 -3.90
CA ILE A 471 15.51 -10.33 -4.40
C ILE A 471 16.02 -9.49 -3.24
N LYS A 472 17.23 -8.93 -3.40
CA LYS A 472 17.83 -8.00 -2.44
C LYS A 472 17.86 -6.59 -3.03
N GLU A 473 17.46 -5.59 -2.24
CA GLU A 473 17.57 -4.16 -2.62
C GLU A 473 16.94 -3.86 -4.00
N ALA A 474 15.79 -4.48 -4.26
CA ALA A 474 14.98 -4.46 -5.48
C ALA A 474 15.61 -4.94 -6.79
N THR A 475 16.93 -4.79 -6.99
CA THR A 475 17.58 -5.03 -8.30
C THR A 475 18.64 -6.11 -8.29
N LYS A 476 19.04 -6.64 -7.12
CA LYS A 476 19.91 -7.82 -7.04
C LYS A 476 19.05 -9.07 -7.13
N THR A 477 19.05 -9.67 -8.31
CA THR A 477 18.19 -10.79 -8.69
C THR A 477 19.01 -11.97 -9.21
N SER A 478 18.34 -13.05 -9.59
CA SER A 478 18.95 -14.20 -10.27
C SER A 478 19.32 -13.93 -11.74
N LEU A 479 18.91 -12.79 -12.32
CA LEU A 479 19.14 -12.44 -13.72
C LEU A 479 20.60 -12.08 -14.03
N ASP A 480 21.37 -11.70 -13.02
CA ASP A 480 22.76 -11.30 -13.14
C ASP A 480 23.68 -12.34 -12.50
N ASN A 481 24.74 -12.73 -13.22
CA ASN A 481 25.71 -13.68 -12.69
C ASN A 481 26.69 -13.00 -11.73
N TYR A 482 27.19 -13.78 -10.76
CA TYR A 482 28.08 -13.27 -9.71
C TYR A 482 29.38 -12.64 -10.25
N SER A 483 29.96 -13.19 -11.31
CA SER A 483 31.18 -12.63 -11.91
C SER A 483 30.96 -11.24 -12.49
N SER A 484 29.84 -11.01 -13.17
CA SER A 484 29.48 -9.68 -13.69
C SER A 484 29.31 -8.65 -12.58
N VAL A 485 28.75 -9.03 -11.44
CA VAL A 485 28.67 -8.17 -10.24
C VAL A 485 30.05 -7.76 -9.75
N LEU A 486 30.96 -8.73 -9.57
CA LEU A 486 32.34 -8.47 -9.16
C LEU A 486 33.10 -7.59 -10.16
N MET A 487 32.82 -7.75 -11.46
CA MET A 487 33.41 -6.91 -12.50
C MET A 487 32.95 -5.46 -12.38
N MET A 488 31.66 -5.22 -12.10
CA MET A 488 31.09 -3.87 -11.89
C MET A 488 31.57 -3.20 -10.60
N GLU A 489 31.81 -3.97 -9.53
CA GLU A 489 32.42 -3.44 -8.29
C GLU A 489 33.83 -2.89 -8.55
N ASN A 490 34.56 -3.47 -9.50
CA ASN A 490 35.92 -3.09 -9.83
C ASN A 490 35.96 -2.17 -11.05
N LYS A 491 36.10 -0.86 -10.81
CA LYS A 491 36.14 0.17 -11.87
C LYS A 491 37.21 -0.10 -12.93
N LYS A 492 38.38 -0.60 -12.55
CA LYS A 492 39.44 -0.96 -13.50
C LYS A 492 39.02 -2.12 -14.42
N VAL A 493 38.45 -3.20 -13.86
CA VAL A 493 38.01 -4.36 -14.65
C VAL A 493 36.86 -3.99 -15.58
N THR A 494 35.88 -3.24 -15.07
CA THR A 494 34.77 -2.70 -15.89
C THR A 494 35.33 -1.97 -17.11
N LYS A 495 36.30 -1.08 -16.93
CA LYS A 495 36.90 -0.31 -18.03
C LYS A 495 37.63 -1.19 -19.04
N MET A 496 38.41 -2.15 -18.59
CA MET A 496 39.12 -3.07 -19.49
C MET A 496 38.14 -3.77 -20.44
N VAL A 497 37.01 -4.27 -19.90
CA VAL A 497 35.99 -4.96 -20.69
C VAL A 497 35.28 -4.01 -21.66
N LEU A 498 34.97 -2.78 -21.23
CA LEU A 498 34.36 -1.78 -22.10
C LEU A 498 35.30 -1.33 -23.23
N ASP A 499 36.58 -1.12 -22.93
CA ASP A 499 37.60 -0.72 -23.90
C ASP A 499 37.83 -1.83 -24.95
N GLU A 500 37.89 -3.10 -24.54
CA GLU A 500 37.96 -4.27 -25.44
C GLU A 500 36.78 -4.34 -26.42
N ASN A 501 35.62 -3.81 -26.00
CA ASN A 501 34.41 -3.73 -26.81
C ASN A 501 34.27 -2.41 -27.58
N ALA A 502 35.34 -1.61 -27.67
CA ALA A 502 35.37 -0.30 -28.34
C ALA A 502 34.29 0.66 -27.81
N ILE A 503 34.12 0.71 -26.49
CA ILE A 503 33.25 1.66 -25.79
C ILE A 503 34.15 2.66 -25.07
N LYS A 504 33.93 3.97 -25.31
CA LYS A 504 34.79 5.01 -24.73
C LYS A 504 34.69 5.05 -23.20
N THR A 505 35.82 4.84 -22.54
CA THR A 505 36.02 5.12 -21.10
C THR A 505 37.12 6.18 -20.89
N PRO A 506 37.16 6.84 -19.72
CA PRO A 506 38.25 7.74 -19.37
C PRO A 506 39.57 6.97 -19.30
N GLN A 507 40.54 7.41 -20.11
CA GLN A 507 41.87 6.79 -20.17
C GLN A 507 42.73 7.28 -19.00
N GLY A 508 43.62 6.41 -18.50
CA GLY A 508 44.38 6.71 -17.30
C GLY A 508 45.27 5.57 -16.81
N TYR A 509 45.77 5.73 -15.59
CA TYR A 509 46.67 4.77 -14.94
C TYR A 509 46.14 4.38 -13.56
N SER A 510 46.43 3.14 -13.13
CA SER A 510 46.21 2.69 -11.76
C SER A 510 47.52 2.70 -10.99
N VAL A 511 47.53 3.29 -9.80
CA VAL A 511 48.70 3.34 -8.91
C VAL A 511 48.34 2.82 -7.52
N SER A 512 49.31 2.24 -6.82
CA SER A 512 49.18 1.79 -5.43
C SER A 512 50.06 2.57 -4.45
N ASN A 513 50.85 3.52 -4.96
CA ASN A 513 51.70 4.39 -4.14
C ASN A 513 51.97 5.72 -4.86
N ILE A 514 52.31 6.73 -4.05
CA ILE A 514 52.54 8.10 -4.51
C ILE A 514 53.75 8.17 -5.46
N GLY A 515 54.80 7.38 -5.22
CA GLY A 515 56.02 7.39 -6.03
C GLY A 515 55.73 7.09 -7.50
N HIS A 516 54.96 6.04 -7.79
CA HIS A 516 54.58 5.70 -9.15
C HIS A 516 53.75 6.81 -9.83
N ALA A 517 52.82 7.45 -9.11
CA ALA A 517 52.04 8.55 -9.67
C ALA A 517 52.90 9.77 -10.00
N VAL A 518 53.88 10.05 -9.15
CA VAL A 518 54.87 11.11 -9.36
C VAL A 518 55.74 10.79 -10.58
N ASP A 519 56.17 9.55 -10.77
CA ASP A 519 56.91 9.14 -11.96
C ASP A 519 56.08 9.31 -13.24
N LEU A 520 54.77 9.05 -13.18
CA LEU A 520 53.84 9.29 -14.29
C LEU A 520 53.69 10.79 -14.60
N LEU A 521 53.65 11.64 -13.56
CA LEU A 521 53.65 13.09 -13.73
C LEU A 521 54.95 13.57 -14.38
N ASP A 522 56.10 13.16 -13.83
CA ASP A 522 57.44 13.60 -14.25
C ASP A 522 57.79 13.11 -15.66
N SER A 523 57.23 11.96 -16.08
CA SER A 523 57.35 11.45 -17.44
C SER A 523 56.37 12.07 -18.45
N GLY A 524 55.54 13.03 -18.02
CA GLY A 524 54.59 13.74 -18.89
C GLY A 524 53.44 12.86 -19.39
N LYS A 525 53.16 11.75 -18.71
CA LYS A 525 52.11 10.79 -19.09
C LYS A 525 50.73 11.15 -18.56
N LEU A 526 50.66 12.02 -17.55
CA LEU A 526 49.39 12.48 -16.98
C LEU A 526 48.84 13.68 -17.75
N PRO A 527 47.51 13.73 -17.97
CA PRO A 527 46.88 14.88 -18.63
C PRO A 527 46.89 16.12 -17.73
N GLU A 528 46.76 17.30 -18.35
CA GLU A 528 46.67 18.59 -17.64
C GLU A 528 45.41 18.73 -16.79
N ARG A 529 44.35 17.99 -17.15
CA ARG A 529 43.09 17.91 -16.39
C ARG A 529 42.85 16.45 -16.02
N ILE A 530 42.71 16.19 -14.73
CA ILE A 530 42.74 14.83 -14.21
C ILE A 530 41.68 14.62 -13.13
N VAL A 531 41.17 13.39 -13.05
CA VAL A 531 40.30 12.90 -11.99
C VAL A 531 41.04 11.81 -11.25
N ILE A 532 41.13 11.93 -9.93
CA ILE A 532 41.80 10.97 -9.06
C ILE A 532 40.73 10.35 -8.19
N LYS A 533 40.57 9.03 -8.27
CA LYS A 533 39.52 8.31 -7.55
C LYS A 533 39.98 6.94 -7.06
N PRO A 534 39.48 6.45 -5.92
CA PRO A 534 39.72 5.08 -5.48
C PRO A 534 39.05 4.07 -6.43
N ASN A 535 39.55 2.83 -6.48
CA ASN A 535 39.06 1.82 -7.42
C ASN A 535 37.69 1.23 -7.03
N ASN A 536 37.40 1.04 -5.74
CA ASN A 536 36.22 0.32 -5.26
C ASN A 536 35.32 1.17 -4.31
N THR A 537 35.36 2.51 -4.40
CA THR A 537 34.50 3.38 -3.57
C THR A 537 33.27 3.89 -4.32
N ASN A 538 32.24 4.27 -3.57
CA ASN A 538 30.99 4.83 -4.06
C ASN A 538 30.75 6.26 -3.51
N PHE A 539 29.71 6.94 -4.00
CA PHE A 539 29.22 8.24 -3.49
C PHE A 539 30.20 9.42 -3.56
N GLY A 540 31.27 9.31 -4.36
CA GLY A 540 32.27 10.37 -4.49
C GLY A 540 33.31 10.42 -3.37
N ILE A 541 33.34 9.40 -2.50
CA ILE A 541 34.31 9.33 -1.39
C ILE A 541 35.72 9.12 -1.96
N GLY A 542 36.65 9.97 -1.53
CA GLY A 542 38.05 9.95 -1.99
C GLY A 542 38.28 10.50 -3.39
N ILE A 543 37.27 11.06 -4.06
CA ILE A 543 37.39 11.58 -5.43
C ILE A 543 37.86 13.04 -5.41
N THR A 544 38.91 13.34 -6.16
CA THR A 544 39.40 14.70 -6.43
C THR A 544 39.36 14.99 -7.92
N ILE A 545 38.83 16.15 -8.30
CA ILE A 545 38.68 16.57 -9.71
C ILE A 545 39.51 17.83 -9.92
N PHE A 546 40.41 17.80 -10.90
CA PHE A 546 41.18 18.95 -11.38
C PHE A 546 40.72 19.32 -12.79
N GLU A 547 39.81 20.31 -12.88
CA GLU A 547 39.31 20.86 -14.15
C GLU A 547 40.31 21.80 -14.85
N ASN A 548 41.33 22.25 -14.10
CA ASN A 548 42.42 23.12 -14.53
C ASN A 548 43.77 22.48 -14.17
N MET A 549 44.87 23.13 -14.55
CA MET A 549 46.21 22.71 -14.16
C MET A 549 46.34 22.54 -12.64
N TYR A 550 46.98 21.46 -12.23
CA TYR A 550 47.25 21.11 -10.84
C TYR A 550 48.76 21.11 -10.57
N THR A 551 49.15 21.34 -9.33
CA THR A 551 50.55 21.25 -8.93
C THR A 551 50.91 19.82 -8.50
N ARG A 552 52.21 19.52 -8.44
CA ARG A 552 52.72 18.25 -7.87
C ARG A 552 52.20 18.03 -6.44
N GLU A 553 52.11 19.09 -5.64
CA GLU A 553 51.61 19.01 -4.26
C GLU A 553 50.12 18.69 -4.21
N ASP A 554 49.32 19.27 -5.11
CA ASP A 554 47.89 18.98 -5.22
C ASP A 554 47.66 17.52 -5.61
N LEU A 555 48.43 17.01 -6.58
CA LEU A 555 48.39 15.61 -7.01
C LEU A 555 48.68 14.66 -5.83
N ILE A 556 49.74 14.93 -5.07
CA ILE A 556 50.13 14.09 -3.92
C ILE A 556 49.00 14.06 -2.87
N LYS A 557 48.45 15.22 -2.50
CA LYS A 557 47.36 15.31 -1.51
C LYS A 557 46.11 14.56 -1.96
N ALA A 558 45.75 14.68 -3.24
CA ALA A 558 44.60 14.00 -3.81
C ALA A 558 44.76 12.48 -3.78
N ILE A 559 45.96 11.97 -4.10
CA ILE A 559 46.28 10.55 -4.04
C ILE A 559 46.31 10.05 -2.59
N GLU A 560 46.87 10.82 -1.66
CA GLU A 560 46.84 10.49 -0.23
C GLU A 560 45.40 10.38 0.29
N LEU A 561 44.51 11.26 -0.16
CA LEU A 561 43.08 11.17 0.18
C LEU A 561 42.45 9.91 -0.39
N ALA A 562 42.73 9.58 -1.66
CA ALA A 562 42.18 8.40 -2.30
C ALA A 562 42.74 7.08 -1.73
N LEU A 563 44.02 7.04 -1.37
CA LEU A 563 44.69 5.86 -0.78
C LEU A 563 44.23 5.56 0.65
N LYS A 564 43.60 6.52 1.34
CA LYS A 564 42.93 6.25 2.63
C LYS A 564 41.71 5.35 2.46
N GLU A 565 41.12 5.35 1.27
CA GLU A 565 39.86 4.66 0.99
C GLU A 565 40.06 3.37 0.19
N ASP A 566 41.13 3.23 -0.60
CA ASP A 566 41.43 2.04 -1.40
C ASP A 566 42.95 1.88 -1.61
N GLU A 567 43.43 0.63 -1.67
CA GLU A 567 44.84 0.34 -1.97
C GLU A 567 45.23 0.69 -3.42
N THR A 568 44.25 0.80 -4.31
CA THR A 568 44.42 1.15 -5.72
C THR A 568 43.67 2.43 -6.04
N VAL A 569 44.41 3.41 -6.61
CA VAL A 569 43.88 4.70 -7.05
C VAL A 569 43.99 4.82 -8.57
N LEU A 570 42.94 5.33 -9.19
CA LEU A 570 42.84 5.60 -10.62
C LEU A 570 43.13 7.08 -10.88
N LEU A 571 44.02 7.35 -11.83
CA LEU A 571 44.40 8.67 -12.32
C LEU A 571 43.95 8.79 -13.76
N GLU A 572 42.84 9.49 -14.00
CA GLU A 572 42.09 9.46 -15.26
C GLU A 572 41.98 10.82 -15.90
N GLU A 573 41.90 10.88 -17.22
CA GLU A 573 41.57 12.12 -17.92
C GLU A 573 40.23 12.70 -17.44
N PHE A 574 40.17 14.02 -17.31
CA PHE A 574 38.91 14.72 -17.08
C PHE A 574 38.07 14.74 -18.36
N ILE A 575 36.85 14.20 -18.28
CA ILE A 575 35.87 14.22 -19.37
C ILE A 575 34.94 15.42 -19.17
N PRO A 576 34.93 16.42 -20.08
CA PRO A 576 33.99 17.53 -19.99
C PRO A 576 32.59 17.10 -20.41
N GLY A 577 31.57 17.56 -19.70
CA GLY A 577 30.18 17.32 -20.05
C GLY A 577 29.26 17.27 -18.85
N LYS A 578 28.06 16.76 -19.07
CA LYS A 578 27.05 16.53 -18.03
C LYS A 578 26.90 15.03 -17.78
N GLU A 579 26.62 14.68 -16.53
CA GLU A 579 26.40 13.30 -16.12
C GLU A 579 24.95 12.86 -16.36
N TYR A 580 24.80 11.73 -17.04
CA TYR A 580 23.54 11.07 -17.31
C TYR A 580 23.58 9.63 -16.79
N ARG A 581 22.54 9.24 -16.04
CA ARG A 581 22.34 7.87 -15.58
C ARG A 581 21.33 7.18 -16.48
N PHE A 582 21.78 6.13 -17.16
CA PHE A 582 20.93 5.20 -17.89
C PHE A 582 20.62 4.03 -16.97
N LEU A 583 19.35 3.68 -16.86
CA LEU A 583 18.89 2.47 -16.19
C LEU A 583 18.55 1.42 -17.24
N ILE A 584 19.19 0.26 -17.11
CA ILE A 584 19.00 -0.89 -17.98
C ILE A 584 18.35 -1.99 -17.16
N ILE A 585 17.25 -2.55 -17.67
CA ILE A 585 16.56 -3.74 -17.14
C ILE A 585 16.29 -4.66 -18.33
N ASP A 586 16.56 -5.96 -18.17
CA ASP A 586 16.50 -6.97 -19.23
C ASP A 586 17.35 -6.59 -20.46
N GLY A 587 18.51 -5.96 -20.22
CA GLY A 587 19.43 -5.52 -21.28
C GLY A 587 18.95 -4.34 -22.13
N ILE A 588 17.79 -3.73 -21.81
CA ILE A 588 17.20 -2.60 -22.53
C ILE A 588 17.16 -1.36 -21.63
N VAL A 589 17.40 -0.17 -22.20
CA VAL A 589 17.29 1.09 -21.44
C VAL A 589 15.83 1.41 -21.13
N GLN A 590 15.50 1.49 -19.83
CA GLN A 590 14.14 1.79 -19.33
C GLN A 590 13.96 3.24 -18.89
N GLY A 591 15.06 3.96 -18.66
CA GLY A 591 15.00 5.37 -18.29
C GLY A 591 16.37 6.02 -18.24
N ILE A 592 16.41 7.32 -18.49
CA ILE A 592 17.64 8.11 -18.55
C ILE A 592 17.42 9.39 -17.74
N LEU A 593 18.25 9.60 -16.74
CA LEU A 593 18.20 10.76 -15.86
C LEU A 593 19.39 11.67 -16.09
N PHE A 594 19.12 12.96 -16.33
CA PHE A 594 20.09 14.00 -16.09
C PHE A 594 20.11 14.33 -14.60
N ARG A 595 21.27 14.19 -13.96
CA ARG A 595 21.46 14.52 -12.55
C ARG A 595 21.95 15.94 -12.41
N ARG A 596 21.11 16.82 -11.89
CA ARG A 596 21.48 18.21 -11.64
C ARG A 596 21.83 18.42 -10.18
N ALA A 597 22.98 19.05 -9.94
CA ALA A 597 23.38 19.47 -8.60
C ALA A 597 22.30 20.32 -7.91
N ALA A 598 22.26 20.23 -6.58
CA ALA A 598 21.32 20.98 -5.76
C ALA A 598 21.37 22.47 -6.15
N SER A 599 20.22 23.05 -6.48
CA SER A 599 20.14 24.42 -6.98
C SER A 599 18.78 25.05 -6.74
N VAL A 600 18.74 26.37 -6.72
CA VAL A 600 17.51 27.18 -6.71
C VAL A 600 17.48 28.11 -7.92
N LEU A 601 16.29 28.55 -8.31
CA LEU A 601 16.08 29.56 -9.35
C LEU A 601 15.66 30.86 -8.67
N GLY A 602 16.38 31.95 -8.91
CA GLY A 602 16.05 33.26 -8.39
C GLY A 602 14.73 33.78 -8.94
N ASP A 603 13.97 34.44 -8.09
CA ASP A 603 12.76 35.17 -8.45
C ASP A 603 12.94 36.70 -8.34
N GLY A 604 14.15 37.16 -7.97
CA GLY A 604 14.49 38.56 -7.74
C GLY A 604 13.93 39.14 -6.44
N ILE A 605 13.32 38.30 -5.57
CA ILE A 605 12.63 38.75 -4.35
C ILE A 605 13.12 37.98 -3.13
N ASN A 606 13.15 36.66 -3.21
CA ASN A 606 13.44 35.76 -2.10
C ASN A 606 14.95 35.48 -1.98
N THR A 607 15.42 35.36 -0.74
CA THR A 607 16.80 34.94 -0.47
C THR A 607 17.01 33.47 -0.87
N ILE A 608 18.25 33.06 -1.08
CA ILE A 608 18.61 31.66 -1.33
C ILE A 608 18.03 30.74 -0.24
N SER A 609 18.15 31.13 1.05
CA SER A 609 17.53 30.38 2.16
C SER A 609 16.02 30.20 1.97
N LYS A 610 15.32 31.27 1.59
CA LYS A 610 13.87 31.19 1.39
C LYS A 610 13.47 30.36 0.17
N LEU A 611 14.23 30.47 -0.92
CA LEU A 611 14.04 29.65 -2.11
C LEU A 611 14.28 28.16 -1.84
N VAL A 612 15.26 27.83 -0.97
CA VAL A 612 15.49 26.45 -0.51
C VAL A 612 14.29 25.95 0.31
N GLU A 613 13.77 26.74 1.25
CA GLU A 613 12.55 26.40 2.00
C GLU A 613 11.39 26.10 1.06
N ILE A 614 11.13 26.99 0.08
CA ILE A 614 10.06 26.81 -0.92
C ILE A 614 10.29 25.53 -1.73
N LYS A 615 11.51 25.29 -2.20
CA LYS A 615 11.82 24.08 -2.98
C LYS A 615 11.64 22.80 -2.15
N ASN A 616 11.92 22.84 -0.86
CA ASN A 616 11.73 21.74 0.09
C ASN A 616 10.26 21.51 0.48
N GLN A 617 9.33 22.41 0.12
CA GLN A 617 7.88 22.18 0.26
C GLN A 617 7.33 21.19 -0.78
N ASN A 618 8.12 20.83 -1.81
CA ASN A 618 7.73 19.77 -2.73
C ASN A 618 7.43 18.48 -1.93
N PRO A 619 6.24 17.87 -2.09
CA PRO A 619 5.83 16.75 -1.27
C PRO A 619 6.72 15.51 -1.47
N LEU A 620 7.46 15.38 -2.57
CA LEU A 620 8.41 14.29 -2.80
C LEU A 620 9.74 14.49 -2.07
N ARG A 621 10.00 15.66 -1.46
CA ARG A 621 11.21 15.92 -0.68
C ARG A 621 11.03 15.54 0.79
N GLY A 622 11.88 14.62 1.25
CA GLY A 622 11.93 14.15 2.63
C GLY A 622 13.35 14.21 3.18
N HIS A 623 13.50 13.79 4.43
CA HIS A 623 14.80 13.67 5.08
C HIS A 623 15.17 12.19 5.22
N GLY A 624 16.41 11.84 4.92
CA GLY A 624 16.95 10.48 5.12
C GLY A 624 16.26 9.44 4.26
N TYR A 625 15.98 9.77 2.99
CA TYR A 625 15.30 8.87 2.04
C TYR A 625 13.97 8.29 2.52
N THR A 626 13.25 9.04 3.37
CA THR A 626 11.85 8.75 3.69
C THR A 626 10.91 9.04 2.52
N LYS A 627 11.41 9.74 1.48
CA LYS A 627 10.71 10.13 0.25
C LYS A 627 11.68 10.11 -0.94
N PRO A 628 11.18 10.08 -2.19
CA PRO A 628 12.03 9.89 -3.37
C PRO A 628 13.12 10.94 -3.60
N LEU A 629 12.93 12.18 -3.10
CA LEU A 629 13.92 13.25 -3.20
C LEU A 629 14.40 13.65 -1.80
N GLU A 630 15.69 13.98 -1.67
CA GLU A 630 16.23 14.48 -0.41
C GLU A 630 16.01 16.00 -0.29
N GLN A 631 15.72 16.48 0.92
CA GLN A 631 15.68 17.91 1.21
C GLN A 631 17.05 18.56 1.07
N ILE A 632 17.07 19.77 0.53
CA ILE A 632 18.28 20.58 0.44
C ILE A 632 18.56 21.18 1.82
N LYS A 633 19.70 20.83 2.41
CA LYS A 633 20.19 21.42 3.65
C LYS A 633 21.28 22.44 3.37
N ILE A 634 21.15 23.62 3.97
CA ILE A 634 22.19 24.65 3.96
C ILE A 634 23.17 24.33 5.10
N ASP A 635 24.16 23.51 4.80
CA ASP A 635 25.25 23.15 5.70
C ASP A 635 26.53 23.95 5.39
N ASN A 636 27.61 23.70 6.13
CA ASN A 636 28.90 24.37 5.92
C ASN A 636 29.46 24.15 4.50
N THR A 637 29.13 23.02 3.86
CA THR A 637 29.57 22.72 2.48
C THR A 637 28.87 23.65 1.50
N VAL A 638 27.56 23.82 1.63
CA VAL A 638 26.77 24.77 0.82
C VAL A 638 27.25 26.20 1.03
N VAL A 639 27.47 26.60 2.29
CA VAL A 639 27.96 27.96 2.62
C VAL A 639 29.34 28.20 2.00
N SER A 640 30.26 27.25 2.13
CA SER A 640 31.60 27.35 1.54
C SER A 640 31.52 27.46 0.02
N TYR A 641 30.68 26.64 -0.63
CA TYR A 641 30.53 26.68 -2.07
C TYR A 641 29.93 27.99 -2.59
N LEU A 642 28.91 28.52 -1.92
CA LEU A 642 28.33 29.82 -2.28
C LEU A 642 29.36 30.95 -2.18
N SER A 643 30.25 30.90 -1.18
CA SER A 643 31.28 31.92 -0.98
C SER A 643 32.32 31.97 -2.12
N GLU A 644 32.55 30.86 -2.83
CA GLU A 644 33.42 30.83 -4.03
C GLU A 644 32.88 31.73 -5.15
N SER A 645 31.57 32.01 -5.15
CA SER A 645 30.89 32.91 -6.11
C SER A 645 30.42 34.22 -5.46
N GLU A 646 31.01 34.60 -4.32
CA GLU A 646 30.65 35.82 -3.56
C GLU A 646 29.17 35.88 -3.13
N LEU A 647 28.51 34.72 -3.01
CA LEU A 647 27.12 34.61 -2.55
C LEU A 647 27.06 34.13 -1.10
N MET A 648 25.96 34.47 -0.42
CA MET A 648 25.63 33.99 0.91
C MET A 648 24.19 33.47 0.94
N PRO A 649 23.78 32.65 1.92
CA PRO A 649 22.39 32.19 2.02
C PRO A 649 21.34 33.33 2.07
N SER A 650 21.72 34.51 2.55
CA SER A 650 20.89 35.72 2.58
C SER A 650 20.87 36.52 1.28
N SER A 651 21.67 36.17 0.27
CA SER A 651 21.66 36.84 -1.04
C SER A 651 20.34 36.57 -1.76
N ILE A 652 19.86 37.57 -2.51
CA ILE A 652 18.67 37.46 -3.38
C ILE A 652 19.19 37.28 -4.81
N PRO A 653 19.04 36.10 -5.43
CA PRO A 653 19.46 35.90 -6.81
C PRO A 653 18.51 36.62 -7.76
N ASP A 654 19.06 37.10 -8.88
CA ASP A 654 18.27 37.75 -9.92
C ASP A 654 17.20 36.80 -10.46
N LYS A 655 16.12 37.38 -11.00
CA LYS A 655 15.07 36.58 -11.62
C LYS A 655 15.64 35.70 -12.71
N ASP A 656 15.30 34.41 -12.67
CA ASP A 656 15.76 33.34 -13.56
C ASP A 656 17.27 32.99 -13.43
N GLN A 657 18.00 33.61 -12.50
CA GLN A 657 19.37 33.21 -12.18
C GLN A 657 19.36 31.87 -11.42
N ARG A 658 20.03 30.86 -11.98
CA ARG A 658 20.22 29.58 -11.30
C ARG A 658 21.43 29.64 -10.38
N VAL A 659 21.21 29.43 -9.09
CA VAL A 659 22.29 29.33 -8.09
C VAL A 659 22.46 27.86 -7.71
N TYR A 660 23.65 27.32 -7.96
CA TYR A 660 24.03 25.98 -7.51
C TYR A 660 24.52 26.04 -6.07
N LEU A 661 24.17 25.01 -5.31
CA LEU A 661 24.44 24.90 -3.87
C LEU A 661 25.51 23.85 -3.57
N ARG A 662 25.81 22.96 -4.53
CA ARG A 662 26.85 21.94 -4.43
C ARG A 662 27.53 21.72 -5.78
N LYS A 663 28.78 21.25 -5.75
CA LYS A 663 29.53 20.82 -6.94
C LYS A 663 29.05 19.47 -7.48
N ASN A 664 28.70 18.53 -6.60
CA ASN A 664 28.23 17.21 -7.00
C ASN A 664 26.75 17.20 -7.41
N SER A 665 26.42 16.29 -8.32
CA SER A 665 25.09 16.08 -8.89
C SER A 665 24.21 15.13 -8.05
N ASN A 666 24.71 14.68 -6.90
CA ASN A 666 24.11 13.61 -6.10
C ASN A 666 22.72 13.98 -5.59
N ILE A 667 21.74 13.12 -5.89
CA ILE A 667 20.36 13.23 -5.37
C ILE A 667 20.36 13.16 -3.84
N SER A 668 21.26 12.38 -3.25
CA SER A 668 21.50 12.24 -1.80
C SER A 668 21.79 13.55 -1.06
N THR A 669 22.18 14.58 -1.79
CA THR A 669 22.55 15.89 -1.23
C THR A 669 21.57 17.01 -1.61
N GLY A 670 20.39 16.62 -2.11
CA GLY A 670 19.34 17.53 -2.56
C GLY A 670 19.36 17.85 -4.05
N GLY A 671 20.12 17.10 -4.85
CA GLY A 671 20.10 17.17 -6.31
C GLY A 671 18.72 16.90 -6.93
N ASP A 672 18.58 17.23 -8.21
CA ASP A 672 17.35 17.01 -8.98
C ASP A 672 17.56 15.87 -9.99
N SER A 673 16.67 14.88 -9.98
CA SER A 673 16.55 13.86 -11.02
C SER A 673 15.64 14.35 -12.14
N ILE A 674 16.14 14.42 -13.37
CA ILE A 674 15.37 14.92 -14.52
C ILE A 674 15.31 13.83 -15.58
N ASP A 675 14.12 13.30 -15.85
CA ASP A 675 13.91 12.33 -16.95
C ASP A 675 14.13 13.01 -18.30
N VAL A 676 15.05 12.44 -19.07
CA VAL A 676 15.47 12.91 -20.39
C VAL A 676 15.49 11.77 -21.42
N THR A 677 14.84 10.65 -21.10
CA THR A 677 14.82 9.44 -21.91
C THR A 677 14.40 9.71 -23.36
N GLU A 678 13.36 10.54 -23.57
CA GLU A 678 12.88 10.88 -24.91
C GLU A 678 13.64 12.06 -25.57
N LEU A 679 14.56 12.69 -24.84
CA LEU A 679 15.27 13.91 -25.30
C LEU A 679 16.69 13.63 -25.78
N ILE A 680 17.29 12.54 -25.33
CA ILE A 680 18.66 12.16 -25.64
C ILE A 680 18.75 11.42 -26.97
N HIS A 681 19.82 11.65 -27.73
CA HIS A 681 19.99 11.03 -29.04
C HIS A 681 20.04 9.48 -28.92
N PRO A 682 19.28 8.72 -29.73
CA PRO A 682 19.16 7.26 -29.58
C PRO A 682 20.49 6.48 -29.61
N SER A 683 21.52 7.00 -30.28
CA SER A 683 22.86 6.37 -30.29
C SER A 683 23.45 6.14 -28.90
N TYR A 684 23.06 6.94 -27.88
CA TYR A 684 23.53 6.72 -26.51
C TYR A 684 22.84 5.53 -25.83
N ILE A 685 21.59 5.25 -26.21
CA ILE A 685 20.87 4.04 -25.79
C ILE A 685 21.62 2.81 -26.31
N GLU A 686 21.94 2.80 -27.62
CA GLU A 686 22.70 1.71 -28.24
C GLU A 686 24.06 1.48 -27.55
N VAL A 687 24.77 2.55 -27.18
CA VAL A 687 26.03 2.48 -26.43
C VAL A 687 25.82 1.88 -25.05
N ALA A 688 24.80 2.33 -24.31
CA ALA A 688 24.52 1.85 -22.96
C ALA A 688 24.12 0.36 -22.97
N GLU A 689 23.26 -0.06 -23.90
CA GLU A 689 22.88 -1.47 -24.07
C GLU A 689 24.06 -2.33 -24.54
N LYS A 690 24.94 -1.79 -25.41
CA LYS A 690 26.18 -2.47 -25.80
C LYS A 690 27.11 -2.66 -24.59
N ALA A 691 27.17 -1.69 -23.68
CA ALA A 691 27.94 -1.81 -22.44
C ALA A 691 27.36 -2.90 -21.52
N ALA A 692 26.03 -2.96 -21.35
CA ALA A 692 25.38 -4.02 -20.60
C ALA A 692 25.66 -5.42 -21.20
N ARG A 693 25.56 -5.56 -22.53
CA ARG A 693 25.93 -6.81 -23.22
C ARG A 693 27.40 -7.19 -23.04
N ALA A 694 28.31 -6.22 -23.11
CA ALA A 694 29.75 -6.46 -22.90
C ALA A 694 30.05 -6.98 -21.49
N MET A 695 29.34 -6.46 -20.48
CA MET A 695 29.47 -6.90 -19.09
C MET A 695 28.61 -8.14 -18.76
N ASN A 696 27.81 -8.63 -19.71
CA ASN A 696 26.86 -9.73 -19.55
C ASN A 696 25.91 -9.52 -18.34
N VAL A 697 25.25 -8.37 -18.32
CA VAL A 697 24.32 -7.95 -17.25
C VAL A 697 22.93 -7.65 -17.79
N SER A 698 21.92 -8.06 -17.04
CA SER A 698 20.50 -7.82 -17.27
C SER A 698 20.05 -6.53 -16.61
N ILE A 699 20.49 -6.27 -15.36
CA ILE A 699 20.14 -5.06 -14.61
C ILE A 699 21.40 -4.26 -14.28
N THR A 700 21.46 -3.00 -14.74
CA THR A 700 22.58 -2.12 -14.43
C THR A 700 22.24 -0.64 -14.57
N GLY A 701 22.93 0.20 -13.80
CA GLY A 701 22.93 1.65 -13.97
C GLY A 701 24.21 2.13 -14.61
N VAL A 702 24.16 2.62 -15.85
CA VAL A 702 25.32 3.16 -16.57
C VAL A 702 25.41 4.67 -16.36
N ASP A 703 26.52 5.14 -15.79
CA ASP A 703 26.83 6.58 -15.71
C ASP A 703 27.68 6.99 -16.90
N MET A 704 27.17 7.93 -17.68
CA MET A 704 27.81 8.46 -18.86
C MET A 704 27.96 9.97 -18.74
N ILE A 705 29.16 10.49 -18.97
CA ILE A 705 29.35 11.92 -19.20
C ILE A 705 29.17 12.17 -20.69
N ILE A 706 28.33 13.13 -21.03
CA ILE A 706 28.01 13.50 -22.41
C ILE A 706 28.16 15.01 -22.55
N PHE A 707 28.92 15.44 -23.57
CA PHE A 707 29.16 16.85 -23.82
C PHE A 707 27.93 17.52 -24.45
N ASP A 708 27.40 16.94 -25.54
CA ASP A 708 26.13 17.35 -26.14
C ASP A 708 25.23 16.14 -26.39
N TYR A 709 24.17 16.01 -25.58
CA TYR A 709 23.22 14.90 -25.59
C TYR A 709 22.30 14.87 -26.81
N ALA A 710 22.21 15.98 -27.55
CA ALA A 710 21.38 16.08 -28.76
C ALA A 710 22.13 15.60 -30.02
N GLN A 711 23.46 15.49 -29.95
CA GLN A 711 24.29 15.01 -31.05
C GLN A 711 24.53 13.50 -30.96
N THR A 712 24.95 12.89 -32.07
CA THR A 712 25.27 11.47 -32.11
C THR A 712 26.47 11.13 -31.23
N ALA A 713 26.41 9.96 -30.60
CA ALA A 713 27.50 9.40 -29.80
C ALA A 713 28.73 9.16 -30.68
N ASN A 714 29.86 9.70 -30.26
CA ASN A 714 31.17 9.45 -30.86
C ASN A 714 32.26 9.56 -29.78
N MET A 715 33.48 9.13 -30.11
CA MET A 715 34.60 9.02 -29.16
C MET A 715 35.01 10.33 -28.48
N CYS A 716 34.58 11.49 -29.00
CA CYS A 716 34.87 12.81 -28.43
C CYS A 716 33.69 13.42 -27.66
N ASN A 717 32.50 12.82 -27.75
CA ASN A 717 31.26 13.41 -27.23
C ASN A 717 30.74 12.70 -25.96
N TYR A 718 31.27 11.52 -25.62
CA TYR A 718 30.90 10.82 -24.39
C TYR A 718 32.04 9.99 -23.79
N ALA A 719 31.88 9.61 -22.53
CA ALA A 719 32.58 8.48 -21.92
C ALA A 719 31.70 7.82 -20.85
N ILE A 720 31.74 6.49 -20.76
CA ILE A 720 31.16 5.76 -19.63
C ILE A 720 32.12 5.84 -18.45
N ILE A 721 31.63 6.36 -17.33
CA ILE A 721 32.43 6.61 -16.12
C ILE A 721 32.37 5.41 -15.18
N GLU A 722 31.19 4.80 -15.07
CA GLU A 722 30.89 3.71 -14.15
C GLU A 722 29.68 2.90 -14.62
N MET A 723 29.63 1.62 -14.24
CA MET A 723 28.44 0.78 -14.30
C MET A 723 28.14 0.24 -12.90
N ASN A 724 26.89 0.34 -12.47
CA ASN A 724 26.46 -0.02 -11.12
C ASN A 724 25.52 -1.23 -11.16
N PHE A 725 25.82 -2.25 -10.36
CA PHE A 725 25.05 -3.50 -10.31
C PHE A 725 23.80 -3.44 -9.42
N ASN A 726 23.67 -2.37 -8.63
CA ASN A 726 22.50 -2.12 -7.78
C ASN A 726 21.97 -0.70 -8.03
N PRO A 727 21.40 -0.44 -9.23
CA PRO A 727 20.93 0.89 -9.55
C PRO A 727 19.70 1.27 -8.74
N ALA A 728 19.72 2.47 -8.16
CA ALA A 728 18.55 3.03 -7.48
C ALA A 728 17.40 3.28 -8.49
N ILE A 729 16.27 2.60 -8.32
CA ILE A 729 15.13 2.72 -9.24
C ILE A 729 14.17 3.85 -8.86
N HIS A 730 14.09 4.22 -7.58
CA HIS A 730 13.11 5.20 -7.09
C HIS A 730 13.27 6.59 -7.75
N ILE A 731 14.49 6.98 -8.10
CA ILE A 731 14.78 8.25 -8.79
C ILE A 731 14.27 8.28 -10.24
N HIS A 732 14.07 7.11 -10.88
CA HIS A 732 13.45 6.97 -12.19
C HIS A 732 11.92 6.86 -12.08
N CYS A 733 11.41 6.25 -11.00
CA CYS A 733 9.98 6.21 -10.72
C CYS A 733 9.41 7.60 -10.41
N PHE A 734 10.13 8.40 -9.63
CA PHE A 734 9.66 9.71 -9.17
C PHE A 734 10.72 10.79 -9.44
N PRO A 735 10.97 11.15 -10.71
CA PRO A 735 11.91 12.22 -11.04
C PRO A 735 11.38 13.57 -10.53
N TYR A 736 12.27 14.48 -10.17
CA TYR A 736 11.91 15.87 -9.86
C TYR A 736 11.22 16.56 -11.06
N LYS A 737 11.63 16.22 -12.28
CA LYS A 737 11.02 16.72 -13.52
C LYS A 737 11.07 15.66 -14.61
N GLY A 738 10.00 15.57 -15.40
CA GLY A 738 9.89 14.67 -16.55
C GLY A 738 8.92 13.53 -16.27
N THR A 739 8.99 12.47 -17.07
CA THR A 739 8.02 11.36 -17.03
C THR A 739 8.40 10.35 -15.94
N GLN A 740 7.43 9.99 -15.09
CA GLN A 740 7.58 8.88 -14.15
C GLN A 740 7.69 7.56 -14.91
N ARG A 741 8.66 6.71 -14.55
CA ARG A 741 8.87 5.41 -15.20
C ARG A 741 8.39 4.28 -14.27
N LYS A 742 7.62 3.32 -14.80
CA LYS A 742 7.13 2.15 -14.06
C LYS A 742 8.26 1.11 -13.89
N ILE A 743 9.30 1.42 -13.13
CA ILE A 743 10.50 0.56 -13.08
C ILE A 743 10.29 -0.69 -12.24
N GLY A 744 9.63 -0.60 -11.08
CA GLY A 744 9.35 -1.79 -10.26
C GLY A 744 8.55 -2.85 -11.05
N ASP A 745 7.64 -2.37 -11.89
CA ASP A 745 6.93 -3.18 -12.86
C ASP A 745 7.86 -3.90 -13.83
N THR A 746 8.73 -3.13 -14.47
CA THR A 746 9.67 -3.65 -15.47
C THR A 746 10.64 -4.67 -14.88
N VAL A 747 11.08 -4.48 -13.63
CA VAL A 747 11.91 -5.45 -12.92
C VAL A 747 11.16 -6.77 -12.74
N LEU A 748 9.90 -6.73 -12.30
CA LEU A 748 9.12 -7.95 -12.12
C LEU A 748 8.79 -8.63 -13.45
N ASP A 749 8.58 -7.87 -14.52
CA ASP A 749 8.36 -8.42 -15.86
C ASP A 749 9.63 -9.12 -16.38
N ALA A 750 10.81 -8.58 -16.14
CA ALA A 750 12.07 -9.26 -16.49
C ALA A 750 12.28 -10.57 -15.71
N ILE A 751 11.73 -10.66 -14.50
CA ILE A 751 11.88 -11.82 -13.63
C ILE A 751 10.80 -12.87 -13.90
N PHE A 752 9.53 -12.47 -14.06
CA PHE A 752 8.37 -13.36 -14.10
C PHE A 752 7.61 -13.37 -15.43
N GLY A 753 7.94 -12.46 -16.36
CA GLY A 753 7.27 -12.28 -17.65
C GLY A 753 7.65 -13.28 -18.74
#